data_AF-A0A2E0V968-F1
#
_entry.id   AF-A0A2E0V968-F1
#
_cell.length_a   1.000
_cell.length_b   1.000
_cell.length_c   1.000
_cell.angle_alpha   90.00
_cell.angle_beta   90.00
_cell.angle_gamma   90.00
#
_symmetry.space_group_name_H-M   'P 1'
#
loop_
_entity.id
_entity.type
_entity.pdbx_description
1 polymer ?
#
loop_
_entity_poly.entity_id
_entity_poly.type
_entity_poly.pdbx_seq_one_letter_code
_entity_poly.pdbx_strand_id
1 'polypeptide(L)'
;MRVMPGSNSKPCINTCDLFPKSKTMKRSLNSIVFILLSLPLAAAPGLIGEYFKLEDKLGDEFEVPVDLKPWLVRIDRTINFTQGEGDFHGSKLAENFMVRWSGAITVPKAGNYLFATSSKDGSRMYLGDKLVVDNWGPHPMKQQSGTVRLTAGAHPVRIIYQNGSKGAGCIVKWMAPGGKLEAVPASVLFHDADKLKGIKWDQQAFAKAVSPNAPPAKPVSGSLPQKYGNFVSTALRVGKDPKGDNVAFRSRIIRLDAQGAACLAFDADTMRMAAGWTGGGLKLEGLPFTGGHGAFPSHNGPKVFTNQAAPGWANAQGSLAETRVPEDGKYPPLGPLPKAQAHYKGLYVHGDKTVLRYTVGKDPVLELPALENGLITRTIQGKFSSPAIVVLADAKGAPEIQVLGSKEKPGTVDGSVVLKIPAGMAHFKVVYGSGEVSSTLEDLTLYMKGGPARWTETVTTVGELARDDGKAPYVLDRLTVPYQNPYGMKMRIGGFDFFSDSSKAAVCTWDGDVWVVSGIDEKLENLTWKRIAAGGHETLGLTIVDDMIYTVADDQITRYHDLNGDGEIDYYENFNNDWELTSGFHAFCFDLQTGPQGEFYFAFGCPVRGGGRSFERMSRHHGSILRVSKDGSRLDRYATGLRAPNGIGVSPTGQITCGDNEGTFVPRCPLHWIEPGEFLGVVDSAADFATMKTTPTVGQRRGNRKQNLDPSEAPLPLAWLPKNVDNSNGGQVWITSDKWGPFEGEMLHFSYGQSSIYVVLKEKKGELMQGGVVKIPVRPTSSAMRGKFNRKDGQLYLAGLKGWQSNAGREGGLDRVRYTGRPVRMPSSLKVRDGGIEIGFTRKLDQELAEDPESFNLSGSDLRWTHDYGTGEFQVGHRGSAGPPKGRTKFPVKSAKLLPGGKSVFVEVENLQPVHMMQIDLDLETDDGEEIVTKIWNTVHVAK
;
A
#
# COMPACT_ATOMS: atom_id res chain seq x y z
N MET A 1 9.80 66.11 -20.34
CA MET A 1 10.82 66.98 -20.97
C MET A 1 11.57 66.12 -21.97
N ARG A 2 11.35 66.35 -23.29
CA ARG A 2 12.29 67.01 -24.23
C ARG A 2 13.64 66.27 -24.31
N VAL A 3 14.24 65.91 -25.45
CA VAL A 3 14.13 66.32 -26.87
C VAL A 3 15.15 65.44 -27.66
N MET A 4 14.84 65.05 -28.91
CA MET A 4 15.79 64.53 -29.95
C MET A 4 16.82 65.65 -30.35
N PRO A 5 17.74 65.60 -31.36
CA PRO A 5 17.97 64.68 -32.49
C PRO A 5 19.47 64.40 -32.81
N GLY A 6 19.77 63.50 -33.76
CA GLY A 6 20.24 63.85 -35.14
C GLY A 6 21.75 63.55 -35.25
N SER A 7 22.41 63.19 -36.35
CA SER A 7 22.18 62.97 -37.80
C SER A 7 23.59 62.93 -38.42
N ASN A 8 23.73 62.42 -39.65
CA ASN A 8 24.84 62.60 -40.60
C ASN A 8 26.11 61.76 -40.36
N SER A 9 26.88 61.28 -41.36
CA SER A 9 26.77 61.21 -42.82
C SER A 9 28.00 60.43 -43.34
N LYS A 10 27.85 59.76 -44.49
CA LYS A 10 28.89 59.19 -45.41
C LYS A 10 30.02 60.23 -45.74
N PRO A 11 31.14 59.97 -46.50
CA PRO A 11 31.25 58.95 -47.59
C PRO A 11 32.68 58.46 -48.06
N CYS A 12 32.65 57.67 -49.16
CA CYS A 12 33.61 57.55 -50.28
C CYS A 12 34.95 56.80 -50.09
N ILE A 13 35.59 56.17 -51.10
CA ILE A 13 35.37 55.65 -52.48
C ILE A 13 36.70 54.93 -52.81
N ASN A 14 36.71 53.84 -53.57
CA ASN A 14 37.65 53.65 -54.69
C ASN A 14 37.23 52.51 -55.63
N THR A 15 37.55 52.73 -56.90
CA THR A 15 36.86 52.30 -58.12
C THR A 15 37.71 51.35 -58.99
N CYS A 16 37.07 50.89 -60.08
CA CYS A 16 37.63 50.51 -61.40
C CYS A 16 38.10 49.04 -61.57
N ASP A 17 37.85 48.32 -62.67
CA ASP A 17 37.09 48.58 -63.91
C ASP A 17 37.14 47.31 -64.82
N LEU A 18 36.37 47.36 -65.93
CA LEU A 18 36.49 46.62 -67.22
C LEU A 18 35.58 45.40 -67.53
N PHE A 19 34.59 45.66 -68.41
CA PHE A 19 34.04 44.76 -69.44
C PHE A 19 34.62 45.16 -70.82
N PRO A 20 34.64 44.31 -71.89
CA PRO A 20 33.58 44.41 -72.91
C PRO A 20 33.23 43.16 -73.78
N LYS A 21 31.92 43.05 -74.08
CA LYS A 21 31.20 42.85 -75.39
C LYS A 21 31.40 41.66 -76.37
N SER A 22 30.28 40.92 -76.51
CA SER A 22 29.45 40.64 -77.72
C SER A 22 29.75 39.51 -78.73
N LYS A 23 28.73 38.67 -79.00
CA LYS A 23 28.08 38.52 -80.34
C LYS A 23 26.74 37.77 -80.24
N THR A 24 25.86 38.06 -81.19
CA THR A 24 24.41 37.80 -81.22
C THR A 24 24.00 36.68 -82.18
N MET A 25 22.83 36.08 -81.91
CA MET A 25 21.78 35.56 -82.82
C MET A 25 21.67 34.06 -83.22
N LYS A 26 20.53 33.50 -82.78
CA LYS A 26 19.38 32.94 -83.54
C LYS A 26 19.10 31.42 -83.49
N ARG A 27 17.95 31.14 -82.82
CA ARG A 27 16.81 30.26 -83.15
C ARG A 27 17.01 28.72 -83.14
N SER A 28 16.30 28.07 -82.21
CA SER A 28 15.21 27.15 -82.59
C SER A 28 14.12 27.09 -81.51
N LEU A 29 12.88 27.03 -81.98
CA LEU A 29 11.67 26.76 -81.21
C LEU A 29 11.59 25.26 -80.84
N ASN A 30 10.67 24.98 -79.89
CA ASN A 30 10.08 23.68 -79.53
C ASN A 30 10.84 22.79 -78.52
N SER A 31 10.47 22.90 -77.24
CA SER A 31 9.55 21.94 -76.58
C SER A 31 9.56 22.21 -75.06
N ILE A 32 8.55 22.96 -74.57
CA ILE A 32 8.29 23.04 -73.14
C ILE A 32 7.56 21.75 -72.75
N VAL A 33 8.29 20.81 -72.17
CA VAL A 33 7.70 19.71 -71.41
C VAL A 33 7.19 20.31 -70.10
N PHE A 34 5.87 20.44 -69.97
CA PHE A 34 5.26 20.66 -68.66
C PHE A 34 5.39 19.36 -67.86
N ILE A 35 6.40 19.27 -66.98
CA ILE A 35 6.44 18.23 -65.95
C ILE A 35 5.40 18.63 -64.89
N LEU A 36 4.21 18.04 -64.98
CA LEU A 36 3.37 17.84 -63.81
C LEU A 36 4.17 16.93 -62.87
N LEU A 37 4.65 17.46 -61.75
CA LEU A 37 5.11 16.61 -60.65
C LEU A 37 3.90 15.86 -60.09
N SER A 38 3.66 14.66 -60.61
CA SER A 38 3.00 13.61 -59.84
C SER A 38 3.83 13.37 -58.57
N LEU A 39 3.18 13.23 -57.42
CA LEU A 39 3.84 12.79 -56.19
C LEU A 39 4.71 11.56 -56.51
N PRO A 40 5.97 11.50 -56.07
CA PRO A 40 6.80 10.31 -56.28
C PRO A 40 6.13 9.10 -55.64
N LEU A 41 6.32 7.91 -56.21
CA LEU A 41 5.70 6.64 -55.83
C LEU A 41 5.94 6.25 -54.34
N ALA A 42 6.78 7.00 -53.61
CA ALA A 42 7.14 6.82 -52.20
C ALA A 42 6.60 7.93 -51.26
N ALA A 43 5.61 8.74 -51.68
CA ALA A 43 5.03 9.79 -50.85
C ALA A 43 4.14 9.22 -49.71
N ALA A 44 4.46 9.56 -48.46
CA ALA A 44 3.71 9.13 -47.26
C ALA A 44 3.14 10.35 -46.49
N PRO A 45 2.03 10.21 -45.74
CA PRO A 45 1.40 11.35 -45.04
C PRO A 45 2.27 12.00 -43.94
N GLY A 46 2.19 13.32 -43.80
CA GLY A 46 2.90 14.14 -42.81
C GLY A 46 4.25 14.69 -43.30
N LEU A 47 4.88 15.55 -42.50
CA LEU A 47 6.21 16.11 -42.75
C LEU A 47 7.26 15.40 -41.90
N ILE A 48 8.50 15.29 -42.40
CA ILE A 48 9.64 14.85 -41.61
C ILE A 48 10.02 15.99 -40.68
N GLY A 49 9.87 15.79 -39.37
CA GLY A 49 10.33 16.71 -38.32
C GLY A 49 11.69 16.27 -37.80
N GLU A 50 12.71 17.09 -38.05
CA GLU A 50 14.04 16.96 -37.46
C GLU A 50 14.16 17.96 -36.31
N TYR A 51 14.30 17.45 -35.09
CA TYR A 51 14.40 18.23 -33.86
C TYR A 51 15.85 18.29 -33.43
N PHE A 52 16.34 19.48 -33.10
CA PHE A 52 17.73 19.73 -32.74
C PHE A 52 17.80 20.29 -31.33
N LYS A 53 18.53 19.59 -30.45
CA LYS A 53 18.87 20.10 -29.12
C LYS A 53 20.08 21.02 -29.25
N LEU A 54 20.02 22.21 -28.68
CA LEU A 54 21.12 23.17 -28.70
C LEU A 54 21.79 23.20 -27.33
N GLU A 55 23.12 23.24 -27.31
CA GLU A 55 23.92 23.23 -26.07
C GLU A 55 24.05 24.64 -25.46
N ASP A 56 24.12 25.66 -26.30
CA ASP A 56 24.22 27.06 -25.89
C ASP A 56 22.85 27.77 -25.86
N LYS A 57 22.75 28.80 -25.00
CA LYS A 57 21.62 29.73 -25.06
C LYS A 57 21.65 30.45 -26.39
N LEU A 58 20.49 30.47 -27.05
CA LEU A 58 20.33 31.17 -28.31
C LEU A 58 20.50 32.68 -28.13
N GLY A 59 21.42 33.29 -28.89
CA GLY A 59 21.54 34.74 -29.05
C GLY A 59 20.54 35.30 -30.07
N ASP A 60 20.67 36.58 -30.41
CA ASP A 60 19.77 37.30 -31.34
C ASP A 60 20.00 36.94 -32.82
N GLU A 61 21.15 36.34 -33.15
CA GLU A 61 21.48 35.83 -34.48
C GLU A 61 21.20 34.33 -34.56
N PHE A 62 20.13 33.98 -35.28
CA PHE A 62 19.69 32.61 -35.42
C PHE A 62 20.06 32.08 -36.80
N GLU A 63 20.99 31.14 -36.87
CA GLU A 63 21.31 30.37 -38.07
C GLU A 63 20.88 28.90 -37.90
N VAL A 64 20.48 28.26 -39.00
CA VAL A 64 20.18 26.82 -39.01
C VAL A 64 21.50 26.07 -38.97
N PRO A 65 21.77 25.22 -37.96
CA PRO A 65 23.01 24.45 -37.92
C PRO A 65 23.08 23.53 -39.14
N VAL A 66 24.13 23.68 -39.94
CA VAL A 66 24.34 22.88 -41.16
C VAL A 66 24.89 21.48 -40.87
N ASP A 67 25.49 21.27 -39.69
CA ASP A 67 26.18 20.02 -39.32
C ASP A 67 25.69 19.38 -38.00
N LEU A 68 24.60 19.88 -37.40
CA LEU A 68 24.09 19.31 -36.16
C LEU A 68 23.24 18.07 -36.45
N LYS A 69 23.55 16.96 -35.76
CA LYS A 69 22.75 15.73 -35.84
C LYS A 69 21.40 15.95 -35.12
N PRO A 70 20.26 15.53 -35.69
CA PRO A 70 18.97 15.63 -34.99
C PRO A 70 18.99 14.86 -33.67
N TRP A 71 18.37 15.46 -32.65
CA TRP A 71 18.03 14.84 -31.36
C TRP A 71 16.86 13.86 -31.49
N LEU A 72 15.87 14.19 -32.31
CA LEU A 72 14.71 13.36 -32.60
C LEU A 72 14.35 13.54 -34.08
N VAL A 73 14.02 12.44 -34.75
CA VAL A 73 13.40 12.47 -36.08
C VAL A 73 12.08 11.72 -36.01
N ARG A 74 10.99 12.38 -36.43
CA ARG A 74 9.66 11.77 -36.49
C ARG A 74 8.82 12.33 -37.63
N ILE A 75 7.65 11.74 -37.81
CA ILE A 75 6.64 12.26 -38.74
C ILE A 75 5.60 13.07 -37.98
N ASP A 76 5.49 14.35 -38.33
CA ASP A 76 4.46 15.23 -37.81
C ASP A 76 3.36 15.37 -38.85
N ARG A 77 2.19 14.80 -38.53
CA ARG A 77 1.02 14.80 -39.43
C ARG A 77 0.42 16.19 -39.60
N THR A 78 0.57 17.05 -38.61
CA THR A 78 0.21 18.48 -38.67
C THR A 78 1.27 19.28 -37.92
N ILE A 79 1.43 20.55 -38.30
CA ILE A 79 2.22 21.50 -37.51
C ILE A 79 1.23 22.35 -36.73
N ASN A 80 0.66 21.77 -35.66
CA ASN A 80 -0.32 22.41 -34.79
C ASN A 80 0.06 22.22 -33.31
N PHE A 81 1.30 22.58 -32.99
CA PHE A 81 1.87 22.45 -31.66
C PHE A 81 1.46 23.64 -30.81
N THR A 82 0.48 23.44 -29.94
CA THR A 82 0.03 24.46 -28.98
C THR A 82 1.12 24.81 -27.97
N GLN A 83 1.05 26.03 -27.43
CA GLN A 83 2.01 26.56 -26.48
C GLN A 83 1.96 25.80 -25.13
N GLY A 84 3.12 25.41 -24.59
CA GLY A 84 3.25 24.75 -23.27
C GLY A 84 4.62 24.92 -22.62
N GLU A 85 4.68 24.84 -21.27
CA GLU A 85 5.90 25.13 -20.48
C GLU A 85 6.88 23.95 -20.30
N GLY A 86 6.44 22.72 -20.56
CA GLY A 86 7.23 21.49 -20.40
C GLY A 86 7.75 20.94 -21.72
N ASP A 87 7.85 19.61 -21.81
CA ASP A 87 8.19 18.92 -23.07
C ASP A 87 7.38 19.41 -24.27
N PHE A 88 8.08 19.80 -25.33
CA PHE A 88 7.53 20.15 -26.61
C PHE A 88 7.06 18.89 -27.35
N HIS A 89 5.83 18.47 -27.01
CA HIS A 89 5.03 17.47 -27.71
C HIS A 89 5.75 16.14 -27.94
N GLY A 90 6.42 15.57 -26.93
CA GLY A 90 7.09 14.26 -27.01
C GLY A 90 8.52 14.32 -27.53
N SER A 91 9.16 15.49 -27.52
CA SER A 91 10.53 15.67 -27.99
C SER A 91 11.58 15.58 -26.88
N LYS A 92 11.15 15.57 -25.62
CA LYS A 92 11.99 15.73 -24.42
C LYS A 92 12.80 17.04 -24.42
N LEU A 93 12.32 18.07 -25.13
CA LEU A 93 12.93 19.40 -25.23
C LEU A 93 11.93 20.44 -24.71
N ALA A 94 12.38 21.36 -23.85
CA ALA A 94 11.52 22.43 -23.31
C ALA A 94 12.00 23.85 -23.69
N GLU A 95 13.30 24.01 -23.92
CA GLU A 95 13.96 25.26 -24.30
C GLU A 95 15.25 24.97 -25.07
N ASN A 96 15.81 25.98 -25.72
CA ASN A 96 17.03 25.91 -26.54
C ASN A 96 16.98 24.77 -27.57
N PHE A 97 15.99 24.82 -28.45
CA PHE A 97 15.87 23.85 -29.53
C PHE A 97 15.39 24.47 -30.83
N MET A 98 15.61 23.73 -31.91
CA MET A 98 15.09 24.03 -33.24
C MET A 98 14.36 22.83 -33.82
N VAL A 99 13.42 23.08 -34.73
CA VAL A 99 12.75 22.06 -35.52
C VAL A 99 12.79 22.45 -36.98
N ARG A 100 13.14 21.49 -37.84
CA ARG A 100 13.02 21.60 -39.29
C ARG A 100 12.00 20.59 -39.77
N TRP A 101 10.88 21.08 -40.29
CA TRP A 101 9.91 20.25 -40.99
C TRP A 101 10.13 20.35 -42.49
N SER A 102 10.20 19.20 -43.17
CA SER A 102 10.39 19.14 -44.63
C SER A 102 9.47 18.11 -45.29
N GLY A 103 9.05 18.40 -46.52
CA GLY A 103 8.20 17.53 -47.31
C GLY A 103 7.55 18.28 -48.47
N ALA A 104 6.30 17.95 -48.76
CA ALA A 104 5.46 18.62 -49.75
C ALA A 104 4.07 18.93 -49.18
N ILE A 105 3.49 20.04 -49.65
CA ILE A 105 2.09 20.40 -49.43
C ILE A 105 1.32 20.29 -50.74
N THR A 106 0.19 19.58 -50.73
CA THR A 106 -0.67 19.42 -51.92
C THR A 106 -1.76 20.49 -51.93
N VAL A 107 -1.76 21.29 -52.99
CA VAL A 107 -2.71 22.39 -53.21
C VAL A 107 -3.85 21.90 -54.10
N PRO A 108 -5.11 21.85 -53.61
CA PRO A 108 -6.22 21.27 -54.37
C PRO A 108 -6.72 22.15 -55.53
N LYS A 109 -6.51 23.47 -55.45
CA LYS A 109 -6.98 24.45 -56.46
C LYS A 109 -5.93 25.54 -56.66
N ALA A 110 -5.69 25.95 -57.90
CA ALA A 110 -4.81 27.08 -58.16
C ALA A 110 -5.40 28.41 -57.64
N GLY A 111 -4.56 29.30 -57.09
CA GLY A 111 -5.00 30.62 -56.63
C GLY A 111 -4.07 31.24 -55.59
N ASN A 112 -4.52 32.35 -54.97
CA ASN A 112 -3.80 33.01 -53.89
C ASN A 112 -4.07 32.29 -52.57
N TYR A 113 -3.02 31.72 -51.98
CA TYR A 113 -3.04 31.13 -50.65
C TYR A 113 -2.36 32.08 -49.67
N LEU A 114 -2.99 32.33 -48.53
CA LEU A 114 -2.33 32.95 -47.40
C LEU A 114 -1.85 31.84 -46.48
N PHE A 115 -0.55 31.84 -46.14
CA PHE A 115 0.01 31.00 -45.10
C PHE A 115 0.32 31.85 -43.88
N ALA A 116 0.14 31.28 -42.69
CA ALA A 116 0.48 31.93 -41.45
C ALA A 116 1.21 30.95 -40.53
N THR A 117 2.23 31.44 -39.81
CA THR A 117 2.83 30.74 -38.69
C THR A 117 2.49 31.50 -37.42
N SER A 118 2.04 30.80 -36.37
CA SER A 118 1.94 31.33 -35.01
C SER A 118 3.00 30.62 -34.18
N SER A 119 4.03 31.34 -33.71
CA SER A 119 5.13 30.75 -32.95
C SER A 119 5.51 31.60 -31.75
N LYS A 120 5.94 30.96 -30.66
CA LYS A 120 6.75 31.60 -29.64
C LYS A 120 8.20 31.53 -30.13
N ASP A 121 8.86 32.68 -30.19
CA ASP A 121 10.13 32.88 -30.89
C ASP A 121 10.03 32.55 -32.40
N GLY A 122 11.17 32.33 -33.05
CA GLY A 122 11.29 32.39 -34.50
C GLY A 122 10.61 31.23 -35.26
N SER A 123 9.87 31.54 -36.32
CA SER A 123 9.53 30.59 -37.37
C SER A 123 9.61 31.17 -38.78
N ARG A 124 9.95 30.32 -39.76
CA ARG A 124 9.95 30.65 -41.19
C ARG A 124 9.33 29.52 -42.00
N MET A 125 8.55 29.87 -43.01
CA MET A 125 7.94 28.92 -43.94
C MET A 125 8.36 29.23 -45.38
N TYR A 126 8.85 28.21 -46.06
CA TYR A 126 9.27 28.24 -47.46
C TYR A 126 8.39 27.31 -48.30
N LEU A 127 8.06 27.74 -49.51
CA LEU A 127 7.48 26.90 -50.56
C LEU A 127 8.42 26.91 -51.77
N GLY A 128 8.98 25.74 -52.09
CA GLY A 128 10.21 25.67 -52.89
C GLY A 128 11.33 26.48 -52.23
N ASP A 129 11.99 27.34 -53.01
CA ASP A 129 13.04 28.25 -52.52
C ASP A 129 12.50 29.61 -52.05
N LYS A 130 11.19 29.85 -52.16
CA LYS A 130 10.57 31.12 -51.80
C LYS A 130 10.19 31.16 -50.32
N LEU A 131 10.71 32.14 -49.58
CA LEU A 131 10.23 32.48 -48.24
C LEU A 131 8.83 33.10 -48.33
N VAL A 132 7.85 32.46 -47.69
CA VAL A 132 6.43 32.86 -47.73
C VAL A 132 6.01 33.51 -46.42
N VAL A 133 6.48 33.01 -45.28
CA VAL A 133 6.21 33.60 -43.96
C VAL A 133 7.54 33.78 -43.22
N ASP A 134 7.80 34.99 -42.75
CA ASP A 134 8.97 35.33 -41.93
C ASP A 134 8.54 35.88 -40.57
N ASN A 135 8.52 35.00 -39.57
CA ASN A 135 8.20 35.29 -38.17
C ASN A 135 9.45 35.08 -37.31
N TRP A 136 10.61 35.58 -37.75
CA TRP A 136 11.90 35.33 -37.12
C TRP A 136 12.18 36.25 -35.92
N GLY A 137 13.06 35.83 -35.03
CA GLY A 137 13.47 36.59 -33.83
C GLY A 137 12.80 36.12 -32.53
N PRO A 138 13.28 36.60 -31.37
CA PRO A 138 12.66 36.30 -30.08
C PRO A 138 11.38 37.11 -29.92
N HIS A 139 10.28 36.46 -29.55
CA HIS A 139 9.00 37.13 -29.31
C HIS A 139 8.02 36.19 -28.57
N PRO A 140 7.02 36.73 -27.84
CA PRO A 140 5.90 35.91 -27.36
C PRO A 140 5.16 35.25 -28.53
N MET A 141 4.24 34.31 -28.23
CA MET A 141 3.43 33.64 -29.26
C MET A 141 2.76 34.68 -30.16
N LYS A 142 3.24 34.78 -31.41
CA LYS A 142 2.83 35.80 -32.37
C LYS A 142 2.54 35.14 -33.71
N GLN A 143 1.48 35.58 -34.36
CA GLN A 143 1.14 35.16 -35.72
C GLN A 143 1.74 36.12 -36.75
N GLN A 144 2.35 35.57 -37.79
CA GLN A 144 2.71 36.31 -39.00
C GLN A 144 2.21 35.54 -40.22
N SER A 145 1.97 36.24 -41.32
CA SER A 145 1.44 35.65 -42.55
C SER A 145 2.05 36.22 -43.82
N GLY A 146 1.95 35.46 -44.91
CA GLY A 146 2.27 35.93 -46.24
C GLY A 146 1.45 35.21 -47.30
N THR A 147 1.26 35.88 -48.43
CA THR A 147 0.42 35.40 -49.53
C THR A 147 1.27 34.98 -50.72
N VAL A 148 0.97 33.83 -51.30
CA VAL A 148 1.63 33.30 -52.49
C VAL A 148 0.60 32.72 -53.44
N ARG A 149 0.81 32.95 -54.74
CA ARG A 149 0.00 32.33 -55.79
C ARG A 149 0.57 30.96 -56.12
N LEU A 150 -0.24 29.92 -56.00
CA LEU A 150 0.14 28.53 -56.25
C LEU A 150 -0.68 27.93 -57.39
N THR A 151 -0.08 26.99 -58.13
CA THR A 151 -0.78 26.07 -59.02
C THR A 151 -1.38 24.92 -58.22
N ALA A 152 -2.38 24.22 -58.77
CA ALA A 152 -2.84 22.96 -58.17
C ALA A 152 -1.73 21.90 -58.27
N GLY A 153 -1.62 21.02 -57.27
CA GLY A 153 -0.60 19.97 -57.19
C GLY A 153 0.33 20.11 -55.98
N ALA A 154 1.37 19.27 -55.93
CA ALA A 154 2.32 19.21 -54.83
C ALA A 154 3.39 20.32 -54.95
N HIS A 155 3.66 21.01 -53.85
CA HIS A 155 4.71 22.02 -53.72
C HIS A 155 5.66 21.62 -52.59
N PRO A 156 6.99 21.64 -52.78
CA PRO A 156 7.93 21.42 -51.70
C PRO A 156 7.70 22.43 -50.58
N VAL A 157 7.67 21.98 -49.33
CA VAL A 157 7.50 22.83 -48.15
C VAL A 157 8.62 22.58 -47.17
N ARG A 158 9.14 23.67 -46.60
CA ARG A 158 10.10 23.63 -45.50
C ARG A 158 9.72 24.67 -44.45
N ILE A 159 9.61 24.25 -43.21
CA ILE A 159 9.32 25.12 -42.07
C ILE A 159 10.46 24.98 -41.07
N ILE A 160 10.97 26.10 -40.61
CA ILE A 160 11.97 26.16 -39.54
C ILE A 160 11.30 26.83 -38.34
N TYR A 161 11.45 26.22 -37.18
CA TYR A 161 10.97 26.75 -35.90
C TYR A 161 12.09 26.71 -34.87
N GLN A 162 12.07 27.65 -33.95
CA GLN A 162 13.06 27.82 -32.92
C GLN A 162 12.44 28.34 -31.65
N ASN A 163 12.96 27.88 -30.51
CA ASN A 163 12.51 28.31 -29.20
C ASN A 163 13.70 28.41 -28.22
N GLY A 164 13.90 29.59 -27.64
CA GLY A 164 14.99 29.87 -26.71
C GLY A 164 14.61 29.75 -25.23
N SER A 165 13.30 29.74 -24.90
CA SER A 165 12.84 29.74 -23.51
C SER A 165 11.56 28.94 -23.31
N LYS A 166 11.29 28.45 -22.08
CA LYS A 166 10.06 27.69 -21.74
C LYS A 166 8.78 28.29 -22.31
N GLY A 167 7.80 27.48 -22.70
CA GLY A 167 6.55 27.98 -23.29
C GLY A 167 6.49 27.81 -24.80
N ALA A 168 7.17 26.80 -25.36
CA ALA A 168 7.30 26.57 -26.79
C ALA A 168 5.95 26.25 -27.46
N GLY A 169 5.76 26.73 -28.69
CA GLY A 169 4.55 26.54 -29.48
C GLY A 169 4.76 26.97 -30.94
N CYS A 170 4.26 26.19 -31.90
CA CYS A 170 4.33 26.49 -33.33
C CYS A 170 3.12 25.90 -34.08
N ILE A 171 2.31 26.76 -34.70
CA ILE A 171 1.12 26.40 -35.48
C ILE A 171 1.24 26.96 -36.88
N VAL A 172 1.04 26.13 -37.90
CA VAL A 172 0.99 26.53 -39.31
C VAL A 172 -0.45 26.48 -39.80
N LYS A 173 -0.91 27.60 -40.34
CA LYS A 173 -2.25 27.80 -40.87
C LYS A 173 -2.19 28.18 -42.35
N TRP A 174 -3.25 27.89 -43.07
CA TRP A 174 -3.46 28.38 -44.42
C TRP A 174 -4.87 28.92 -44.62
N MET A 175 -5.05 29.72 -45.66
CA MET A 175 -6.35 30.11 -46.18
C MET A 175 -6.31 29.86 -47.69
N ALA A 176 -7.08 28.86 -48.13
CA ALA A 176 -7.28 28.59 -49.55
C ALA A 176 -8.09 29.72 -50.23
N PRO A 177 -8.05 29.86 -51.56
CA PRO A 177 -8.81 30.87 -52.29
C PRO A 177 -10.32 30.83 -51.95
N GLY A 178 -10.82 31.88 -51.29
CA GLY A 178 -12.23 31.97 -50.84
C GLY A 178 -12.56 31.19 -49.57
N GLY A 179 -11.56 30.59 -48.90
CA GLY A 179 -11.70 29.85 -47.64
C GLY A 179 -11.49 30.71 -46.39
N LYS A 180 -11.42 30.06 -45.23
CA LYS A 180 -11.09 30.68 -43.93
C LYS A 180 -9.68 30.26 -43.50
N LEU A 181 -9.07 31.05 -42.62
CA LEU A 181 -7.75 30.72 -42.07
C LEU A 181 -7.90 29.59 -41.05
N GLU A 182 -7.26 28.46 -41.31
CA GLU A 182 -7.33 27.24 -40.50
C GLU A 182 -5.96 26.55 -40.41
N ALA A 183 -5.76 25.67 -39.43
CA ALA A 183 -4.55 24.85 -39.38
C ALA A 183 -4.42 23.99 -40.64
N VAL A 184 -3.21 23.87 -41.18
CA VAL A 184 -3.00 23.07 -42.40
C VAL A 184 -3.38 21.61 -42.10
N PRO A 185 -4.36 21.03 -42.82
CA PRO A 185 -4.85 19.70 -42.50
C PRO A 185 -3.81 18.63 -42.84
N ALA A 186 -3.78 17.53 -42.08
CA ALA A 186 -2.84 16.44 -42.31
C ALA A 186 -2.96 15.81 -43.70
N SER A 187 -4.16 15.85 -44.28
CA SER A 187 -4.49 15.27 -45.59
C SER A 187 -3.77 15.95 -46.76
N VAL A 188 -3.15 17.11 -46.55
CA VAL A 188 -2.41 17.81 -47.61
C VAL A 188 -0.90 17.80 -47.42
N LEU A 189 -0.37 17.19 -46.35
CA LEU A 189 1.05 17.15 -46.05
C LEU A 189 1.62 15.76 -46.35
N PHE A 190 2.77 15.73 -47.05
CA PHE A 190 3.42 14.49 -47.45
C PHE A 190 4.94 14.59 -47.33
N HIS A 191 5.62 13.47 -47.17
CA HIS A 191 7.07 13.37 -47.19
C HIS A 191 7.54 12.22 -48.07
N ASP A 192 8.83 12.25 -48.40
CA ASP A 192 9.53 11.20 -49.10
C ASP A 192 10.02 10.15 -48.09
N ALA A 193 9.50 8.93 -48.17
CA ALA A 193 9.83 7.85 -47.23
C ALA A 193 11.32 7.45 -47.28
N ASP A 194 11.99 7.61 -48.42
CA ASP A 194 13.41 7.26 -48.55
C ASP A 194 14.31 8.35 -47.97
N LYS A 195 13.89 9.62 -48.03
CA LYS A 195 14.55 10.70 -47.28
C LYS A 195 14.50 10.46 -45.78
N LEU A 196 13.36 10.02 -45.23
CA LEU A 196 13.24 9.71 -43.81
C LEU A 196 14.25 8.64 -43.38
N LYS A 197 14.37 7.55 -44.15
CA LYS A 197 15.32 6.46 -43.87
C LYS A 197 16.78 6.91 -43.89
N GLY A 198 17.10 7.93 -44.68
CA GLY A 198 18.45 8.48 -44.81
C GLY A 198 18.93 9.32 -43.63
N ILE A 199 18.04 9.79 -42.75
CA ILE A 199 18.39 10.69 -41.65
C ILE A 199 18.84 9.88 -40.43
N LYS A 200 20.10 10.07 -40.03
CA LYS A 200 20.69 9.40 -38.85
C LYS A 200 20.53 10.27 -37.60
N TRP A 201 19.98 9.71 -36.53
CA TRP A 201 19.85 10.35 -35.22
C TRP A 201 20.11 9.35 -34.07
N ASP A 202 20.38 9.82 -32.86
CA ASP A 202 20.74 8.95 -31.72
C ASP A 202 19.50 8.49 -30.92
N GLN A 203 18.93 7.35 -31.35
CA GLN A 203 17.75 6.76 -30.72
C GLN A 203 18.00 6.29 -29.28
N GLN A 204 19.23 5.85 -28.97
CA GLN A 204 19.56 5.30 -27.66
C GLN A 204 19.71 6.42 -26.62
N ALA A 205 20.35 7.53 -27.00
CA ALA A 205 20.43 8.73 -26.16
C ALA A 205 19.04 9.32 -25.90
N PHE A 206 18.18 9.36 -26.93
CA PHE A 206 16.79 9.81 -26.77
C PHE A 206 15.99 8.89 -25.85
N ALA A 207 16.10 7.57 -25.98
CA ALA A 207 15.39 6.62 -25.13
C ALA A 207 15.75 6.80 -23.64
N LYS A 208 17.03 7.06 -23.33
CA LYS A 208 17.53 7.26 -21.96
C LYS A 208 17.18 8.62 -21.35
N ALA A 209 16.89 9.65 -22.15
CA ALA A 209 16.62 10.98 -21.63
C ALA A 209 15.28 11.06 -20.86
N VAL A 210 15.26 11.84 -19.79
CA VAL A 210 14.05 12.12 -18.99
C VAL A 210 13.33 13.33 -19.59
N SER A 211 12.00 13.27 -19.66
CA SER A 211 11.19 14.38 -20.14
C SER A 211 11.28 15.58 -19.20
N PRO A 212 11.61 16.80 -19.67
CA PRO A 212 11.60 17.99 -18.82
C PRO A 212 10.17 18.27 -18.34
N ASN A 213 9.98 18.20 -17.01
CA ASN A 213 8.78 18.57 -16.23
C ASN A 213 7.59 19.06 -17.07
N ALA A 214 6.67 18.17 -17.41
CA ALA A 214 5.27 18.59 -17.48
C ALA A 214 4.93 19.07 -16.06
N PRO A 215 4.35 20.29 -15.87
CA PRO A 215 3.74 20.62 -14.61
C PRO A 215 2.80 19.46 -14.26
N PRO A 216 2.80 18.92 -13.03
CA PRO A 216 1.76 17.97 -12.66
C PRO A 216 0.45 18.65 -12.99
N ALA A 217 -0.35 18.01 -13.86
CA ALA A 217 -1.73 18.44 -14.05
C ALA A 217 -2.31 18.67 -12.66
N LYS A 218 -2.93 19.84 -12.43
CA LYS A 218 -3.52 20.13 -11.11
C LYS A 218 -4.28 18.87 -10.68
N PRO A 219 -3.97 18.30 -9.50
CA PRO A 219 -4.54 17.03 -9.11
C PRO A 219 -6.05 17.08 -9.30
N VAL A 220 -6.61 16.13 -10.05
CA VAL A 220 -8.07 15.99 -10.13
C VAL A 220 -8.53 15.77 -8.69
N SER A 221 -9.48 16.60 -8.24
CA SER A 221 -9.97 16.54 -6.86
C SER A 221 -10.41 15.12 -6.51
N GLY A 222 -9.85 14.55 -5.44
CA GLY A 222 -10.07 13.18 -4.99
C GLY A 222 -9.66 12.10 -6.00
N SER A 223 -8.54 12.31 -6.70
CA SER A 223 -7.75 11.27 -7.35
C SER A 223 -7.19 10.25 -6.34
N LEU A 224 -6.84 9.04 -6.80
CA LEU A 224 -6.08 8.07 -6.03
C LEU A 224 -4.58 8.47 -6.05
N PRO A 225 -4.00 8.87 -4.90
CA PRO A 225 -2.64 9.40 -4.88
C PRO A 225 -1.57 8.38 -5.27
N GLN A 226 -0.56 8.80 -6.05
CA GLN A 226 0.56 7.96 -6.48
C GLN A 226 1.36 7.36 -5.32
N LYS A 227 1.36 7.99 -4.14
CA LYS A 227 2.07 7.48 -2.97
C LYS A 227 1.65 6.07 -2.58
N TYR A 228 0.44 5.61 -2.92
CA TYR A 228 -0.04 4.26 -2.65
C TYR A 228 0.40 3.20 -3.69
N GLY A 229 1.08 3.61 -4.77
CA GLY A 229 1.47 2.71 -5.86
C GLY A 229 0.39 2.54 -6.93
N ASN A 230 0.44 1.42 -7.65
CA ASN A 230 -0.47 1.15 -8.76
C ASN A 230 -1.85 0.66 -8.30
N PHE A 231 -1.97 0.19 -7.05
CA PHE A 231 -3.23 -0.26 -6.49
C PHE A 231 -3.31 0.03 -4.99
N VAL A 232 -4.53 0.02 -4.45
CA VAL A 232 -4.80 0.00 -3.01
C VAL A 232 -5.75 -1.15 -2.71
N SER A 233 -5.39 -1.98 -1.73
CA SER A 233 -6.26 -2.99 -1.16
C SER A 233 -7.05 -2.41 0.01
N THR A 234 -8.37 -2.44 -0.09
CA THR A 234 -9.28 -2.01 0.99
C THR A 234 -10.70 -2.49 0.74
N ALA A 235 -11.61 -2.35 1.71
CA ALA A 235 -13.04 -2.48 1.46
C ALA A 235 -13.56 -1.28 0.64
N LEU A 236 -14.37 -1.51 -0.39
CA LEU A 236 -14.91 -0.46 -1.24
C LEU A 236 -16.44 -0.47 -1.25
N ARG A 237 -17.05 0.68 -0.95
CA ARG A 237 -18.48 0.90 -1.19
C ARG A 237 -18.73 1.21 -2.66
N VAL A 238 -19.40 0.31 -3.37
CA VAL A 238 -19.76 0.46 -4.79
C VAL A 238 -21.09 1.20 -4.95
N GLY A 239 -22.05 0.89 -4.07
CA GLY A 239 -23.40 1.46 -4.11
C GLY A 239 -24.42 0.58 -3.40
N LYS A 240 -25.60 0.46 -3.99
CA LYS A 240 -26.66 -0.46 -3.55
C LYS A 240 -27.09 -1.34 -4.72
N ASP A 241 -27.51 -2.55 -4.42
CA ASP A 241 -28.13 -3.48 -5.37
C ASP A 241 -29.51 -3.93 -4.83
N PRO A 242 -30.30 -4.74 -5.56
CA PRO A 242 -31.61 -5.21 -5.09
C PRO A 242 -31.59 -6.00 -3.77
N LYS A 243 -30.42 -6.47 -3.34
CA LYS A 243 -30.23 -7.29 -2.14
C LYS A 243 -29.63 -6.51 -0.97
N GLY A 244 -29.23 -5.25 -1.17
CA GLY A 244 -28.78 -4.35 -0.10
C GLY A 244 -27.57 -3.49 -0.48
N ASP A 245 -26.64 -3.32 0.45
CA ASP A 245 -25.39 -2.60 0.20
C ASP A 245 -24.47 -3.44 -0.71
N ASN A 246 -24.02 -2.83 -1.81
CA ASN A 246 -23.05 -3.42 -2.72
C ASN A 246 -21.64 -2.98 -2.29
N VAL A 247 -20.94 -3.90 -1.62
CA VAL A 247 -19.60 -3.69 -1.07
C VAL A 247 -18.66 -4.77 -1.62
N ALA A 248 -17.46 -4.37 -1.99
CA ALA A 248 -16.35 -5.28 -2.25
C ALA A 248 -15.43 -5.28 -1.03
N PHE A 249 -15.51 -6.31 -0.18
CA PHE A 249 -14.74 -6.35 1.09
C PHE A 249 -13.24 -6.54 0.84
N ARG A 250 -12.86 -7.37 -0.13
CA ARG A 250 -11.47 -7.58 -0.55
C ARG A 250 -11.21 -6.94 -1.91
N SER A 251 -11.30 -5.61 -1.97
CA SER A 251 -11.09 -4.93 -3.25
C SER A 251 -9.61 -4.68 -3.54
N ARG A 252 -9.24 -4.74 -4.82
CA ARG A 252 -8.00 -4.23 -5.41
C ARG A 252 -8.41 -3.05 -6.30
N ILE A 253 -8.18 -1.84 -5.81
CA ILE A 253 -8.51 -0.61 -6.52
C ILE A 253 -7.29 -0.24 -7.34
N ILE A 254 -7.33 -0.53 -8.63
CA ILE A 254 -6.22 -0.36 -9.58
C ILE A 254 -6.33 1.01 -10.23
N ARG A 255 -5.22 1.75 -10.20
CA ARG A 255 -5.04 3.02 -10.88
C ARG A 255 -4.85 2.77 -12.38
N LEU A 256 -5.61 3.47 -13.23
CA LEU A 256 -5.55 3.26 -14.69
C LEU A 256 -4.86 4.40 -15.45
N ASP A 257 -4.57 5.52 -14.79
CA ASP A 257 -3.83 6.65 -15.34
C ASP A 257 -2.81 7.19 -14.34
N ALA A 258 -1.92 8.07 -14.79
CA ALA A 258 -0.88 8.64 -13.92
C ALA A 258 -1.45 9.56 -12.83
N GLN A 259 -2.60 10.18 -13.09
CA GLN A 259 -3.25 11.13 -12.19
C GLN A 259 -4.07 10.45 -11.08
N GLY A 260 -4.38 9.17 -11.21
CA GLY A 260 -5.35 8.47 -10.37
C GLY A 260 -6.79 8.95 -10.54
N ALA A 261 -7.15 9.46 -11.73
CA ALA A 261 -8.48 9.95 -12.06
C ALA A 261 -9.37 8.91 -12.74
N ALA A 262 -8.79 7.78 -13.16
CA ALA A 262 -9.50 6.58 -13.58
C ALA A 262 -9.04 5.38 -12.76
N CYS A 263 -10.00 4.59 -12.30
CA CYS A 263 -9.75 3.43 -11.46
C CYS A 263 -10.71 2.29 -11.80
N LEU A 264 -10.27 1.07 -11.51
CA LEU A 264 -11.10 -0.13 -11.56
C LEU A 264 -10.93 -0.93 -10.28
N ALA A 265 -12.02 -1.43 -9.72
CA ALA A 265 -12.03 -2.21 -8.50
C ALA A 265 -12.33 -3.68 -8.79
N PHE A 266 -11.37 -4.55 -8.48
CA PHE A 266 -11.53 -6.00 -8.55
C PHE A 266 -11.80 -6.55 -7.15
N ASP A 267 -12.83 -7.39 -6.97
CA ASP A 267 -13.19 -8.00 -5.69
C ASP A 267 -12.70 -9.45 -5.66
N ALA A 268 -11.68 -9.73 -4.83
CA ALA A 268 -11.05 -11.03 -4.74
C ALA A 268 -11.94 -12.11 -4.08
N ASP A 269 -12.97 -11.72 -3.33
CA ASP A 269 -13.91 -12.69 -2.75
C ASP A 269 -14.82 -13.27 -3.83
N THR A 270 -15.35 -12.42 -4.70
CA THR A 270 -16.35 -12.79 -5.72
C THR A 270 -15.81 -12.90 -7.13
N MET A 271 -14.52 -12.60 -7.34
CA MET A 271 -13.85 -12.64 -8.64
C MET A 271 -14.51 -11.73 -9.69
N ARG A 272 -15.19 -10.66 -9.25
CA ARG A 272 -15.87 -9.69 -10.13
C ARG A 272 -15.06 -8.41 -10.27
N MET A 273 -15.23 -7.74 -11.41
CA MET A 273 -14.91 -6.31 -11.50
C MET A 273 -16.04 -5.51 -10.87
N ALA A 274 -15.92 -5.15 -9.60
CA ALA A 274 -16.98 -4.54 -8.83
C ALA A 274 -17.46 -3.20 -9.42
N ALA A 275 -16.53 -2.37 -9.92
CA ALA A 275 -16.83 -1.16 -10.66
C ALA A 275 -15.62 -0.64 -11.45
N GLY A 276 -15.88 0.13 -12.50
CA GLY A 276 -14.91 0.99 -13.18
C GLY A 276 -15.43 2.41 -13.28
N TRP A 277 -14.58 3.41 -13.08
CA TRP A 277 -14.97 4.82 -13.10
C TRP A 277 -13.84 5.72 -13.61
N THR A 278 -14.22 6.89 -14.11
CA THR A 278 -13.32 7.92 -14.64
C THR A 278 -13.71 9.29 -14.09
N GLY A 279 -12.87 10.31 -14.33
CA GLY A 279 -13.14 11.69 -13.91
C GLY A 279 -12.96 11.95 -12.42
N GLY A 280 -12.36 11.02 -11.68
CA GLY A 280 -11.95 11.15 -10.29
C GLY A 280 -11.58 9.79 -9.68
N GLY A 281 -10.79 9.80 -8.62
CA GLY A 281 -10.20 8.59 -8.04
C GLY A 281 -11.04 8.05 -6.89
N LEU A 282 -10.49 8.12 -5.68
CA LEU A 282 -11.09 7.51 -4.50
C LEU A 282 -11.38 8.56 -3.44
N LYS A 283 -12.58 8.51 -2.87
CA LYS A 283 -12.89 9.20 -1.62
C LYS A 283 -12.28 8.36 -0.49
N LEU A 284 -11.06 8.71 -0.10
CA LEU A 284 -10.34 8.05 0.97
C LEU A 284 -11.03 8.38 2.31
N GLU A 285 -11.59 7.37 2.94
CA GLU A 285 -12.30 7.45 4.22
C GLU A 285 -11.99 6.21 5.05
N GLY A 286 -12.14 6.34 6.36
CA GLY A 286 -11.92 5.23 7.29
C GLY A 286 -10.59 5.33 8.01
N LEU A 287 -10.32 4.33 8.84
CA LEU A 287 -9.28 4.36 9.85
C LEU A 287 -7.86 4.61 9.30
N PRO A 288 -7.40 3.94 8.23
CA PRO A 288 -6.02 4.11 7.81
C PRO A 288 -5.80 5.46 7.11
N PHE A 289 -6.87 6.10 6.61
CA PHE A 289 -6.80 7.31 5.78
C PHE A 289 -7.19 8.59 6.54
N THR A 290 -8.38 8.62 7.14
CA THR A 290 -8.94 9.80 7.82
C THR A 290 -9.10 9.61 9.34
N GLY A 291 -8.95 8.38 9.84
CA GLY A 291 -9.17 8.04 11.25
C GLY A 291 -10.64 7.95 11.65
N GLY A 292 -11.58 8.08 10.70
CA GLY A 292 -13.02 8.04 10.97
C GLY A 292 -13.56 6.63 11.23
N HIS A 293 -14.46 6.48 12.20
CA HIS A 293 -15.14 5.21 12.49
C HIS A 293 -16.24 4.91 11.45
N GLY A 294 -16.33 3.65 10.99
CA GLY A 294 -17.45 3.13 10.19
C GLY A 294 -17.57 3.62 8.75
N ALA A 295 -16.74 4.58 8.32
CA ALA A 295 -16.59 4.94 6.92
C ALA A 295 -15.48 4.09 6.29
N PHE A 296 -15.67 3.65 5.06
CA PHE A 296 -14.65 2.99 4.25
C PHE A 296 -14.71 3.56 2.83
N PRO A 297 -13.63 3.45 2.04
CA PRO A 297 -13.53 4.17 0.78
C PRO A 297 -14.69 3.94 -0.19
N SER A 298 -14.95 4.97 -1.01
CA SER A 298 -15.93 4.93 -2.09
C SER A 298 -15.39 5.63 -3.34
N HIS A 299 -15.91 5.27 -4.51
CA HIS A 299 -15.50 5.90 -5.76
C HIS A 299 -15.80 7.42 -5.73
N ASN A 300 -14.90 8.23 -6.30
CA ASN A 300 -15.05 9.69 -6.39
C ASN A 300 -15.10 10.16 -7.84
N GLY A 301 -15.95 9.53 -8.66
CA GLY A 301 -16.14 9.88 -10.06
C GLY A 301 -17.37 9.21 -10.68
N PRO A 302 -17.82 9.67 -11.86
CA PRO A 302 -18.83 8.97 -12.66
C PRO A 302 -18.44 7.52 -12.93
N LYS A 303 -19.34 6.59 -12.59
CA LYS A 303 -19.15 5.17 -12.85
C LYS A 303 -19.39 4.88 -14.33
N VAL A 304 -18.43 4.19 -14.95
CA VAL A 304 -18.56 3.64 -16.31
C VAL A 304 -19.41 2.37 -16.26
N PHE A 305 -19.18 1.51 -15.27
CA PHE A 305 -19.99 0.33 -15.01
C PHE A 305 -19.92 -0.08 -13.53
N THR A 306 -20.90 -0.87 -13.09
CA THR A 306 -20.90 -1.60 -11.81
C THR A 306 -21.22 -3.07 -12.04
N ASN A 307 -20.92 -3.90 -11.06
CA ASN A 307 -21.48 -5.25 -10.94
C ASN A 307 -22.09 -5.45 -9.56
N GLN A 308 -23.19 -6.21 -9.46
CA GLN A 308 -23.79 -6.66 -8.19
C GLN A 308 -22.81 -7.47 -7.34
N ALA A 309 -23.05 -7.59 -6.03
CA ALA A 309 -22.23 -8.37 -5.09
C ALA A 309 -22.42 -9.89 -5.25
N ALA A 310 -22.13 -10.39 -6.46
CA ALA A 310 -22.35 -11.74 -6.92
C ALA A 310 -21.10 -12.27 -7.66
N PRO A 311 -21.02 -13.59 -7.93
CA PRO A 311 -19.88 -14.17 -8.63
C PRO A 311 -19.59 -13.50 -9.98
N GLY A 312 -18.33 -13.13 -10.23
CA GLY A 312 -17.87 -12.59 -11.51
C GLY A 312 -17.65 -13.66 -12.59
N TRP A 313 -17.60 -14.93 -12.19
CA TRP A 313 -17.45 -16.09 -13.05
C TRP A 313 -18.53 -17.13 -12.70
N ALA A 314 -19.14 -17.72 -13.73
CA ALA A 314 -20.08 -18.81 -13.51
C ALA A 314 -19.37 -20.07 -12.99
N ASN A 315 -20.11 -20.90 -12.24
CA ASN A 315 -19.64 -22.21 -11.83
C ASN A 315 -19.56 -23.18 -13.04
N ALA A 316 -19.09 -24.41 -12.79
CA ALA A 316 -18.92 -25.43 -13.82
C ALA A 316 -20.23 -25.80 -14.57
N GLN A 317 -21.40 -25.49 -14.00
CA GLN A 317 -22.71 -25.69 -14.60
C GLN A 317 -23.19 -24.46 -15.41
N GLY A 318 -22.38 -23.41 -15.51
CA GLY A 318 -22.73 -22.17 -16.21
C GLY A 318 -23.68 -21.26 -15.42
N SER A 319 -23.84 -21.46 -14.11
CA SER A 319 -24.68 -20.62 -13.26
C SER A 319 -23.89 -19.52 -12.55
N LEU A 320 -24.47 -18.31 -12.51
CA LEU A 320 -23.99 -17.17 -11.73
C LEU A 320 -24.69 -17.06 -10.36
N ALA A 321 -25.45 -18.08 -9.97
CA ALA A 321 -26.11 -18.11 -8.69
C ALA A 321 -25.09 -18.06 -7.54
N GLU A 322 -25.43 -17.31 -6.50
CA GLU A 322 -24.64 -17.24 -5.29
C GLU A 322 -24.78 -18.55 -4.50
N THR A 323 -23.70 -19.31 -4.38
CA THR A 323 -23.69 -20.60 -3.67
C THR A 323 -23.16 -20.48 -2.25
N ARG A 324 -22.54 -19.36 -1.87
CA ARG A 324 -22.08 -19.13 -0.50
C ARG A 324 -23.31 -18.83 0.37
N VAL A 325 -23.48 -19.60 1.43
CA VAL A 325 -24.60 -19.43 2.36
C VAL A 325 -24.12 -18.56 3.53
N PRO A 326 -24.72 -17.38 3.76
CA PRO A 326 -24.36 -16.56 4.90
C PRO A 326 -24.82 -17.23 6.19
N GLU A 327 -23.92 -17.42 7.16
CA GLU A 327 -24.23 -17.98 8.49
C GLU A 327 -25.34 -17.18 9.21
N ASP A 328 -25.35 -15.86 8.99
CA ASP A 328 -26.31 -14.94 9.60
C ASP A 328 -27.58 -14.71 8.76
N GLY A 329 -27.72 -15.40 7.63
CA GLY A 329 -28.83 -15.23 6.69
C GLY A 329 -28.91 -13.85 6.03
N LYS A 330 -27.88 -12.99 6.18
CA LYS A 330 -27.86 -11.63 5.62
C LYS A 330 -26.97 -11.52 4.38
N TYR A 331 -27.29 -10.56 3.53
CA TYR A 331 -26.59 -10.31 2.28
C TYR A 331 -25.55 -9.18 2.42
N PRO A 332 -24.41 -9.25 1.70
CA PRO A 332 -23.92 -10.36 0.88
C PRO A 332 -23.24 -11.47 1.69
N PRO A 333 -23.11 -12.70 1.16
CA PRO A 333 -22.25 -13.72 1.77
C PRO A 333 -20.81 -13.25 1.89
N LEU A 334 -20.11 -13.76 2.89
CA LEU A 334 -18.75 -13.35 3.22
C LEU A 334 -17.73 -14.39 2.76
N GLY A 335 -16.51 -13.95 2.48
CA GLY A 335 -15.39 -14.82 2.15
C GLY A 335 -15.33 -15.24 0.67
N PRO A 336 -14.25 -15.92 0.26
CA PRO A 336 -13.99 -16.21 -1.14
C PRO A 336 -14.96 -17.25 -1.75
N LEU A 337 -15.12 -17.19 -3.08
CA LEU A 337 -15.79 -18.25 -3.84
C LEU A 337 -15.13 -19.61 -3.60
N PRO A 338 -15.87 -20.72 -3.79
CA PRO A 338 -15.26 -22.03 -3.83
C PRO A 338 -14.10 -22.08 -4.83
N LYS A 339 -12.93 -22.57 -4.39
CA LYS A 339 -11.70 -22.62 -5.21
C LYS A 339 -11.88 -23.37 -6.54
N ALA A 340 -12.84 -24.31 -6.60
CA ALA A 340 -13.21 -25.05 -7.80
C ALA A 340 -14.05 -24.26 -8.81
N GLN A 341 -14.65 -23.13 -8.41
CA GLN A 341 -15.32 -22.18 -9.29
C GLN A 341 -14.32 -21.13 -9.78
N ALA A 342 -13.68 -20.41 -8.86
CA ALA A 342 -12.62 -19.47 -9.17
C ALA A 342 -11.76 -19.21 -7.94
N HIS A 343 -10.47 -18.91 -8.13
CA HIS A 343 -9.51 -18.76 -7.03
C HIS A 343 -8.51 -17.66 -7.33
N TYR A 344 -8.54 -16.58 -6.53
CA TYR A 344 -7.56 -15.51 -6.59
C TYR A 344 -6.15 -16.02 -6.22
N LYS A 345 -5.15 -15.69 -7.04
CA LYS A 345 -3.74 -16.11 -6.84
C LYS A 345 -2.79 -14.96 -6.55
N GLY A 346 -3.24 -13.71 -6.62
CA GLY A 346 -2.40 -12.55 -6.43
C GLY A 346 -2.42 -11.61 -7.64
N LEU A 347 -1.46 -10.69 -7.66
CA LEU A 347 -1.28 -9.73 -8.74
C LEU A 347 0.19 -9.49 -9.02
N TYR A 348 0.49 -9.18 -10.28
CA TYR A 348 1.80 -8.66 -10.70
C TYR A 348 1.73 -7.15 -10.85
N VAL A 349 2.85 -6.49 -10.57
CA VAL A 349 3.03 -5.06 -10.82
C VAL A 349 4.25 -4.89 -11.72
N HIS A 350 4.07 -4.26 -12.88
CA HIS A 350 5.13 -4.07 -13.87
C HIS A 350 5.07 -2.65 -14.45
N GLY A 351 6.03 -1.80 -14.11
CA GLY A 351 5.93 -0.37 -14.44
C GLY A 351 4.66 0.24 -13.85
N ASP A 352 3.82 0.87 -14.65
CA ASP A 352 2.51 1.42 -14.23
C ASP A 352 1.34 0.41 -14.33
N LYS A 353 1.60 -0.83 -14.77
CA LYS A 353 0.59 -1.86 -14.98
C LYS A 353 0.40 -2.73 -13.75
N THR A 354 -0.84 -3.18 -13.54
CA THR A 354 -1.21 -4.21 -12.56
C THR A 354 -1.94 -5.34 -13.28
N VAL A 355 -1.41 -6.56 -13.20
CA VAL A 355 -1.99 -7.75 -13.83
C VAL A 355 -2.52 -8.68 -12.74
N LEU A 356 -3.82 -8.89 -12.73
CA LEU A 356 -4.48 -9.83 -11.82
C LEU A 356 -4.18 -11.26 -12.25
N ARG A 357 -3.94 -12.16 -11.28
CA ARG A 357 -3.76 -13.59 -11.51
C ARG A 357 -4.76 -14.40 -10.71
N TYR A 358 -5.45 -15.31 -11.38
CA TYR A 358 -6.39 -16.22 -10.73
C TYR A 358 -6.63 -17.48 -11.56
N THR A 359 -7.47 -18.39 -11.07
CA THR A 359 -8.00 -19.51 -11.85
C THR A 359 -9.51 -19.43 -11.97
N VAL A 360 -10.04 -19.95 -13.08
CA VAL A 360 -11.46 -20.26 -13.29
C VAL A 360 -11.56 -21.77 -13.45
N GLY A 361 -12.17 -22.44 -12.49
CA GLY A 361 -11.91 -23.85 -12.25
C GLY A 361 -10.41 -24.09 -12.08
N LYS A 362 -9.86 -24.95 -12.95
CA LYS A 362 -8.43 -25.26 -13.00
C LYS A 362 -7.62 -24.36 -13.95
N ASP A 363 -8.31 -23.57 -14.79
CA ASP A 363 -7.66 -22.86 -15.89
C ASP A 363 -7.08 -21.53 -15.39
N PRO A 364 -5.79 -21.24 -15.64
CA PRO A 364 -5.18 -19.99 -15.22
C PRO A 364 -5.66 -18.83 -16.09
N VAL A 365 -5.84 -17.67 -15.45
CA VAL A 365 -6.23 -16.42 -16.09
C VAL A 365 -5.32 -15.30 -15.61
N LEU A 366 -4.84 -14.50 -16.57
CA LEU A 366 -4.22 -13.20 -16.38
C LEU A 366 -5.17 -12.13 -16.90
N GLU A 367 -5.29 -11.04 -16.17
CA GLU A 367 -6.18 -9.94 -16.54
C GLU A 367 -5.53 -8.58 -16.27
N LEU A 368 -5.47 -7.76 -17.31
CA LEU A 368 -4.89 -6.42 -17.29
C LEU A 368 -5.98 -5.36 -17.53
N PRO A 369 -6.42 -4.66 -16.46
CA PRO A 369 -7.15 -3.41 -16.58
C PRO A 369 -6.25 -2.28 -17.14
N ALA A 370 -6.77 -1.47 -18.04
CA ALA A 370 -6.07 -0.30 -18.58
C ALA A 370 -7.05 0.83 -18.95
N LEU A 371 -6.49 2.01 -19.25
CA LEU A 371 -7.20 3.13 -19.87
C LEU A 371 -6.58 3.42 -21.25
N GLU A 372 -7.38 3.28 -22.31
CA GLU A 372 -6.95 3.55 -23.69
C GLU A 372 -7.87 4.62 -24.29
N ASN A 373 -7.31 5.76 -24.68
CA ASN A 373 -8.06 6.89 -25.26
C ASN A 373 -9.28 7.31 -24.41
N GLY A 374 -9.16 7.25 -23.08
CA GLY A 374 -10.24 7.59 -22.13
C GLY A 374 -11.27 6.48 -21.91
N LEU A 375 -11.14 5.33 -22.56
CA LEU A 375 -12.00 4.16 -22.36
C LEU A 375 -11.32 3.14 -21.45
N ILE A 376 -12.09 2.58 -20.52
CA ILE A 376 -11.61 1.47 -19.69
C ILE A 376 -11.55 0.22 -20.57
N THR A 377 -10.43 -0.49 -20.51
CA THR A 377 -10.25 -1.78 -21.17
C THR A 377 -9.83 -2.87 -20.17
N ARG A 378 -10.16 -4.12 -20.49
CA ARG A 378 -9.69 -5.33 -19.77
C ARG A 378 -9.14 -6.30 -20.80
N THR A 379 -7.83 -6.53 -20.80
CA THR A 379 -7.23 -7.61 -21.60
C THR A 379 -7.22 -8.87 -20.74
N ILE A 380 -7.83 -9.95 -21.23
CA ILE A 380 -7.94 -11.24 -20.53
C ILE A 380 -7.20 -12.28 -21.36
N GLN A 381 -6.21 -12.92 -20.73
CA GLN A 381 -5.45 -14.02 -21.28
C GLN A 381 -5.60 -15.26 -20.39
N GLY A 382 -6.17 -16.33 -20.93
CA GLY A 382 -6.39 -17.59 -20.23
C GLY A 382 -6.14 -18.80 -21.10
N LYS A 383 -6.35 -19.98 -20.55
CA LYS A 383 -6.35 -21.25 -21.29
C LYS A 383 -7.61 -22.04 -20.93
N PHE A 384 -8.76 -21.57 -21.39
CA PHE A 384 -10.05 -22.16 -21.03
C PHE A 384 -10.20 -23.55 -21.66
N SER A 385 -10.09 -24.59 -20.84
CA SER A 385 -10.21 -25.99 -21.27
C SER A 385 -11.67 -26.43 -21.43
N SER A 386 -12.60 -25.68 -20.84
CA SER A 386 -14.04 -25.85 -20.94
C SER A 386 -14.72 -24.49 -21.21
N PRO A 387 -15.98 -24.47 -21.69
CA PRO A 387 -16.74 -23.23 -21.80
C PRO A 387 -16.86 -22.53 -20.44
N ALA A 388 -16.74 -21.20 -20.44
CA ALA A 388 -16.84 -20.36 -19.24
C ALA A 388 -17.76 -19.16 -19.49
N ILE A 389 -18.25 -18.54 -18.42
CA ILE A 389 -19.04 -17.31 -18.51
C ILE A 389 -18.45 -16.29 -17.53
N VAL A 390 -18.11 -15.11 -18.04
CA VAL A 390 -17.59 -13.98 -17.26
C VAL A 390 -18.59 -12.82 -17.27
N VAL A 391 -18.76 -12.20 -16.11
CA VAL A 391 -19.58 -10.99 -15.95
C VAL A 391 -18.77 -9.75 -16.35
N LEU A 392 -19.38 -8.90 -17.19
CA LEU A 392 -18.76 -7.68 -17.68
C LEU A 392 -19.29 -6.42 -16.97
N ALA A 393 -20.61 -6.33 -16.81
CA ALA A 393 -21.31 -5.21 -16.18
C ALA A 393 -22.74 -5.62 -15.75
N ASP A 394 -23.36 -4.89 -14.84
CA ASP A 394 -24.80 -4.92 -14.63
C ASP A 394 -25.50 -4.43 -15.91
N ALA A 395 -26.51 -5.16 -16.40
CA ALA A 395 -27.22 -4.78 -17.62
C ALA A 395 -27.89 -3.41 -17.50
N LYS A 396 -28.35 -3.06 -16.30
CA LYS A 396 -28.87 -1.72 -16.01
C LYS A 396 -27.71 -0.73 -15.89
N GLY A 397 -27.57 0.14 -16.89
CA GLY A 397 -26.54 1.18 -16.91
C GLY A 397 -25.19 0.72 -17.47
N ALA A 398 -25.11 -0.48 -18.06
CA ALA A 398 -23.95 -0.88 -18.83
C ALA A 398 -23.72 0.10 -20.00
N PRO A 399 -22.47 0.49 -20.27
CA PRO A 399 -22.12 1.19 -21.49
C PRO A 399 -22.21 0.21 -22.68
N GLU A 400 -21.96 0.70 -23.88
CA GLU A 400 -21.63 -0.20 -24.98
C GLU A 400 -20.38 -1.01 -24.63
N ILE A 401 -20.41 -2.31 -24.89
CA ILE A 401 -19.27 -3.20 -24.60
C ILE A 401 -18.84 -3.89 -25.90
N GLN A 402 -17.58 -3.72 -26.25
CA GLN A 402 -16.97 -4.37 -27.40
C GLN A 402 -16.00 -5.46 -26.95
N VAL A 403 -15.88 -6.52 -27.73
CA VAL A 403 -14.92 -7.61 -27.50
C VAL A 403 -14.02 -7.73 -28.72
N LEU A 404 -12.74 -7.41 -28.54
CA LEU A 404 -11.72 -7.51 -29.57
C LEU A 404 -10.96 -8.83 -29.46
N GLY A 405 -10.53 -9.36 -30.61
CA GLY A 405 -9.86 -10.66 -30.69
C GLY A 405 -10.79 -11.87 -30.54
N SER A 406 -12.11 -11.66 -30.50
CA SER A 406 -13.13 -12.70 -30.46
C SER A 406 -14.24 -12.45 -31.47
N LYS A 407 -14.91 -13.52 -31.90
CA LYS A 407 -16.20 -13.43 -32.61
C LYS A 407 -17.39 -13.42 -31.65
N GLU A 408 -17.16 -13.78 -30.38
CA GLU A 408 -18.17 -13.81 -29.34
C GLU A 408 -18.63 -12.39 -29.00
N LYS A 409 -19.93 -12.23 -28.79
CA LYS A 409 -20.55 -10.94 -28.46
C LYS A 409 -21.08 -10.96 -27.02
N PRO A 410 -21.06 -9.83 -26.30
CA PRO A 410 -21.74 -9.72 -25.02
C PRO A 410 -23.23 -10.06 -25.15
N GLY A 411 -23.75 -10.81 -24.17
CA GLY A 411 -25.17 -11.12 -24.02
C GLY A 411 -25.63 -10.82 -22.61
N THR A 412 -26.90 -11.09 -22.29
CA THR A 412 -27.47 -10.84 -20.96
C THR A 412 -27.91 -12.14 -20.29
N VAL A 413 -27.54 -12.34 -19.03
CA VAL A 413 -27.98 -13.44 -18.16
C VAL A 413 -28.29 -12.85 -16.78
N ASP A 414 -29.49 -13.10 -16.25
CA ASP A 414 -29.91 -12.72 -14.89
C ASP A 414 -29.66 -11.24 -14.50
N GLY A 415 -29.83 -10.33 -15.46
CA GLY A 415 -29.62 -8.89 -15.24
C GLY A 415 -28.16 -8.44 -15.30
N SER A 416 -27.24 -9.31 -15.70
CA SER A 416 -25.83 -9.02 -15.97
C SER A 416 -25.52 -9.15 -17.46
N VAL A 417 -24.69 -8.23 -17.99
CA VAL A 417 -24.01 -8.40 -19.27
C VAL A 417 -22.86 -9.37 -19.07
N VAL A 418 -22.80 -10.42 -19.88
CA VAL A 418 -21.83 -11.51 -19.79
C VAL A 418 -21.18 -11.78 -21.14
N LEU A 419 -19.98 -12.36 -21.11
CA LEU A 419 -19.37 -13.00 -22.27
C LEU A 419 -19.35 -14.52 -22.04
N LYS A 420 -19.87 -15.27 -23.01
CA LYS A 420 -19.70 -16.73 -23.08
C LYS A 420 -18.41 -17.01 -23.81
N ILE A 421 -17.49 -17.70 -23.15
CA ILE A 421 -16.15 -18.01 -23.63
C ILE A 421 -16.14 -19.49 -24.04
N PRO A 422 -15.95 -19.84 -25.33
CA PRO A 422 -15.83 -21.22 -25.74
C PRO A 422 -14.50 -21.83 -25.29
N ALA A 423 -14.46 -23.16 -25.19
CA ALA A 423 -13.21 -23.88 -24.93
C ALA A 423 -12.16 -23.56 -26.02
N GLY A 424 -10.91 -23.43 -25.62
CA GLY A 424 -9.77 -23.10 -26.50
C GLY A 424 -9.61 -21.60 -26.78
N MET A 425 -10.60 -20.77 -26.47
CA MET A 425 -10.40 -19.31 -26.48
C MET A 425 -9.37 -18.94 -25.43
N ALA A 426 -8.40 -18.11 -25.78
CA ALA A 426 -7.25 -17.85 -24.90
C ALA A 426 -6.96 -16.37 -24.66
N HIS A 427 -7.42 -15.47 -25.52
CA HIS A 427 -6.98 -14.07 -25.46
C HIS A 427 -8.01 -13.13 -26.09
N PHE A 428 -8.48 -12.13 -25.35
CA PHE A 428 -9.41 -11.12 -25.84
C PHE A 428 -9.33 -9.83 -25.02
N LYS A 429 -9.85 -8.74 -25.57
CA LYS A 429 -9.94 -7.44 -24.90
C LYS A 429 -11.40 -6.98 -24.83
N VAL A 430 -11.85 -6.62 -23.64
CA VAL A 430 -13.16 -5.99 -23.39
C VAL A 430 -12.97 -4.49 -23.34
N VAL A 431 -13.80 -3.74 -24.07
CA VAL A 431 -13.76 -2.27 -24.17
C VAL A 431 -15.09 -1.71 -23.69
N TYR A 432 -15.07 -0.77 -22.74
CA TYR A 432 -16.27 -0.14 -22.19
C TYR A 432 -16.48 1.24 -22.82
N GLY A 433 -17.32 1.29 -23.85
CA GLY A 433 -17.70 2.49 -24.61
C GLY A 433 -17.51 2.35 -26.11
N SER A 434 -17.93 3.38 -26.86
CA SER A 434 -17.75 3.51 -28.30
C SER A 434 -16.57 4.43 -28.62
N GLY A 435 -15.46 3.85 -29.04
CA GLY A 435 -14.28 4.56 -29.50
C GLY A 435 -13.18 3.62 -29.97
N GLU A 436 -12.13 4.20 -30.54
CA GLU A 436 -10.99 3.45 -31.06
C GLU A 436 -9.97 3.17 -29.94
N VAL A 437 -9.70 1.90 -29.72
CA VAL A 437 -8.59 1.41 -28.87
C VAL A 437 -7.71 0.48 -29.68
N SER A 438 -6.52 0.14 -29.16
CA SER A 438 -5.64 -0.79 -29.88
C SER A 438 -6.29 -2.18 -29.99
N SER A 439 -6.39 -2.69 -31.21
CA SER A 439 -6.82 -4.06 -31.48
C SER A 439 -5.75 -5.11 -31.18
N THR A 440 -4.52 -4.67 -30.86
CA THR A 440 -3.44 -5.56 -30.47
C THR A 440 -3.71 -6.12 -29.07
N LEU A 441 -3.59 -7.44 -28.95
CA LEU A 441 -3.68 -8.16 -27.69
C LEU A 441 -2.27 -8.39 -27.12
N GLU A 442 -1.94 -7.71 -26.04
CA GLU A 442 -0.63 -7.82 -25.37
C GLU A 442 -0.47 -9.18 -24.69
N ASP A 443 0.65 -9.88 -24.90
CA ASP A 443 0.95 -11.10 -24.14
C ASP A 443 1.25 -10.78 -22.68
N LEU A 444 0.28 -11.05 -21.82
CA LEU A 444 0.32 -10.74 -20.39
C LEU A 444 1.34 -11.60 -19.64
N THR A 445 1.80 -12.73 -20.21
CA THR A 445 2.84 -13.55 -19.57
C THR A 445 4.19 -12.84 -19.50
N LEU A 446 4.41 -11.81 -20.32
CA LEU A 446 5.59 -10.96 -20.27
C LEU A 446 5.70 -10.20 -18.95
N TYR A 447 4.57 -9.87 -18.31
CA TYR A 447 4.53 -9.17 -17.03
C TYR A 447 4.85 -10.08 -15.83
N MET A 448 5.00 -11.38 -16.04
CA MET A 448 5.34 -12.36 -14.99
C MET A 448 6.86 -12.49 -14.76
N LYS A 449 7.68 -11.66 -15.40
CA LYS A 449 9.16 -11.74 -15.34
C LYS A 449 9.79 -10.63 -14.48
N GLY A 450 8.95 -9.84 -13.81
CA GLY A 450 9.34 -8.61 -13.13
C GLY A 450 9.46 -7.41 -14.07
N GLY A 451 9.21 -6.22 -13.53
CA GLY A 451 9.27 -4.96 -14.25
C GLY A 451 10.40 -4.05 -13.75
N PRO A 452 10.64 -2.91 -14.38
CA PRO A 452 11.60 -1.95 -13.82
C PRO A 452 11.13 -1.45 -12.44
N ALA A 453 12.05 -1.39 -11.49
CA ALA A 453 11.83 -0.75 -10.19
C ALA A 453 11.19 0.63 -10.31
N ARG A 454 10.16 0.87 -9.49
CA ARG A 454 9.41 2.12 -9.34
C ARG A 454 9.93 2.94 -8.15
N TRP A 455 10.53 2.28 -7.16
CA TRP A 455 11.04 2.88 -5.92
C TRP A 455 12.57 2.76 -5.89
N THR A 456 13.23 3.58 -6.69
CA THR A 456 14.69 3.57 -6.83
C THR A 456 15.41 4.25 -5.67
N GLU A 457 14.69 5.00 -4.82
CA GLU A 457 15.31 5.88 -3.84
C GLU A 457 15.54 5.11 -2.53
N THR A 458 16.81 5.12 -2.09
CA THR A 458 17.22 4.64 -0.77
C THR A 458 17.35 5.84 0.18
N VAL A 459 16.73 5.74 1.35
CA VAL A 459 16.83 6.76 2.40
C VAL A 459 17.85 6.31 3.45
N THR A 460 18.85 7.14 3.71
CA THR A 460 19.84 6.89 4.78
C THR A 460 19.44 7.61 6.05
N THR A 461 19.53 6.92 7.18
CA THR A 461 19.33 7.49 8.52
C THR A 461 20.45 7.07 9.46
N VAL A 462 20.60 7.81 10.56
CA VAL A 462 21.56 7.52 11.64
C VAL A 462 20.74 7.16 12.88
N GLY A 463 21.03 6.02 13.49
CA GLY A 463 20.44 5.61 14.76
C GLY A 463 20.96 6.44 15.93
N GLU A 464 20.24 6.38 17.05
CA GLU A 464 20.63 7.05 18.29
C GLU A 464 20.96 5.97 19.33
N LEU A 465 22.23 5.79 19.67
CA LEU A 465 22.61 4.91 20.78
C LEU A 465 22.25 5.57 22.11
N ALA A 466 21.62 4.82 23.01
CA ALA A 466 21.42 5.30 24.36
C ALA A 466 22.76 5.40 25.10
N ARG A 467 22.91 6.48 25.88
CA ARG A 467 24.04 6.64 26.79
C ARG A 467 24.01 5.53 27.83
N ASP A 468 25.08 4.74 27.86
CA ASP A 468 25.37 3.82 28.94
C ASP A 468 26.17 4.58 30.00
N ASP A 469 25.55 4.89 31.13
CA ASP A 469 26.19 5.56 32.27
C ASP A 469 26.95 4.58 33.18
N GLY A 470 27.01 3.30 32.79
CA GLY A 470 27.63 2.22 33.53
C GLY A 470 26.75 1.62 34.63
N LYS A 471 25.50 2.09 34.81
CA LYS A 471 24.61 1.66 35.89
C LYS A 471 23.44 0.82 35.40
N ALA A 472 22.72 1.28 34.37
CA ALA A 472 21.48 0.63 33.95
C ALA A 472 21.73 -0.73 33.26
N PRO A 473 21.03 -1.82 33.64
CA PRO A 473 21.17 -3.12 32.98
C PRO A 473 20.60 -3.16 31.56
N TYR A 474 19.59 -2.33 31.28
CA TYR A 474 18.99 -2.21 29.95
C TYR A 474 18.95 -0.76 29.52
N VAL A 475 19.33 -0.53 28.26
CA VAL A 475 19.24 0.77 27.58
C VAL A 475 18.49 0.61 26.26
N LEU A 476 17.99 1.71 25.71
CA LEU A 476 17.17 1.70 24.49
C LEU A 476 17.81 2.52 23.39
N ASP A 477 18.39 1.85 22.40
CA ASP A 477 18.90 2.48 21.19
C ASP A 477 17.74 2.67 20.19
N ARG A 478 17.73 3.77 19.44
CA ARG A 478 16.73 4.05 18.42
C ARG A 478 17.29 3.76 17.03
N LEU A 479 16.59 2.93 16.27
CA LEU A 479 16.81 2.84 14.83
C LEU A 479 15.93 3.91 14.17
N THR A 480 16.55 5.02 13.75
CA THR A 480 15.82 6.16 13.21
C THR A 480 15.10 5.76 11.93
N VAL A 481 13.77 5.73 11.98
CA VAL A 481 12.92 5.44 10.81
C VAL A 481 12.82 6.69 9.91
N PRO A 482 12.62 6.53 8.58
CA PRO A 482 12.54 7.64 7.64
C PRO A 482 11.17 8.36 7.73
N TYR A 483 10.96 9.11 8.81
CA TYR A 483 9.73 9.90 9.02
C TYR A 483 9.44 10.88 7.88
N GLN A 484 10.50 11.42 7.27
CA GLN A 484 10.44 12.22 6.05
C GLN A 484 11.04 11.38 4.91
N ASN A 485 10.20 10.61 4.24
CA ASN A 485 10.58 9.81 3.06
C ASN A 485 10.05 10.46 1.77
N PRO A 486 10.70 10.21 0.61
CA PRO A 486 10.34 10.83 -0.67
C PRO A 486 8.93 10.47 -1.16
N TYR A 487 8.32 9.42 -0.61
CA TYR A 487 6.99 8.95 -1.01
C TYR A 487 5.86 9.55 -0.17
N GLY A 488 6.16 10.30 0.90
CA GLY A 488 5.16 10.90 1.78
C GLY A 488 4.31 9.87 2.54
N MET A 489 4.83 8.66 2.74
CA MET A 489 4.17 7.60 3.50
C MET A 489 4.46 7.72 4.99
N LYS A 490 3.51 7.32 5.84
CA LYS A 490 3.72 7.33 7.29
C LYS A 490 4.43 6.05 7.73
N MET A 491 5.45 6.18 8.58
CA MET A 491 6.18 5.03 9.13
C MET A 491 5.48 4.46 10.37
N ARG A 492 4.18 4.15 10.27
CA ARG A 492 3.39 3.48 11.32
C ARG A 492 3.66 1.97 11.28
N ILE A 493 4.79 1.53 11.85
CA ILE A 493 5.24 0.13 11.73
C ILE A 493 4.28 -0.81 12.48
N GLY A 494 3.65 -1.73 11.74
CA GLY A 494 2.71 -2.73 12.26
C GLY A 494 3.35 -4.10 12.54
N GLY A 495 4.48 -4.40 11.91
CA GLY A 495 5.19 -5.67 12.03
C GLY A 495 6.59 -5.60 11.45
N PHE A 496 7.49 -6.48 11.92
CA PHE A 496 8.84 -6.62 11.37
C PHE A 496 9.42 -8.00 11.68
N ASP A 497 10.44 -8.39 10.91
CA ASP A 497 11.25 -9.57 11.17
C ASP A 497 12.63 -9.43 10.52
N PHE A 498 13.59 -10.23 10.98
CA PHE A 498 14.96 -10.23 10.46
C PHE A 498 15.12 -11.24 9.32
N PHE A 499 15.94 -10.89 8.34
CA PHE A 499 16.46 -11.86 7.37
C PHE A 499 17.50 -12.78 8.04
N SER A 500 17.87 -13.85 7.34
CA SER A 500 18.99 -14.73 7.73
C SER A 500 20.28 -13.92 7.93
N ASP A 501 20.53 -12.95 7.04
CA ASP A 501 21.43 -11.83 7.30
C ASP A 501 20.78 -10.88 8.31
N SER A 502 21.08 -11.10 9.58
CA SER A 502 20.52 -10.32 10.70
C SER A 502 20.98 -8.85 10.73
N SER A 503 21.80 -8.38 9.79
CA SER A 503 22.03 -6.94 9.58
C SER A 503 20.91 -6.26 8.79
N LYS A 504 19.92 -7.04 8.33
CA LYS A 504 18.76 -6.59 7.57
C LYS A 504 17.46 -7.04 8.21
N ALA A 505 16.43 -6.21 8.11
CA ALA A 505 15.07 -6.54 8.50
C ALA A 505 14.06 -6.00 7.47
N ALA A 506 12.91 -6.65 7.37
CA ALA A 506 11.75 -6.09 6.68
C ALA A 506 10.76 -5.53 7.72
N VAL A 507 10.12 -4.40 7.40
CA VAL A 507 9.05 -3.81 8.21
C VAL A 507 7.81 -3.60 7.34
N CYS A 508 6.61 -3.86 7.88
CA CYS A 508 5.36 -3.45 7.25
C CYS A 508 4.74 -2.26 7.98
N THR A 509 4.03 -1.40 7.25
CA THR A 509 3.32 -0.26 7.83
C THR A 509 1.83 -0.51 7.86
N TRP A 510 1.11 0.08 8.81
CA TRP A 510 -0.37 0.07 8.79
C TRP A 510 -0.93 0.73 7.52
N ASP A 511 -0.16 1.59 6.85
CA ASP A 511 -0.52 2.21 5.57
C ASP A 511 -0.40 1.29 4.34
N GLY A 512 0.11 0.06 4.50
CA GLY A 512 0.18 -0.95 3.45
C GLY A 512 1.51 -1.04 2.70
N ASP A 513 2.59 -0.50 3.27
CA ASP A 513 3.94 -0.55 2.70
C ASP A 513 4.77 -1.68 3.30
N VAL A 514 5.76 -2.15 2.53
CA VAL A 514 6.88 -2.94 3.04
C VAL A 514 8.18 -2.23 2.71
N TRP A 515 9.05 -2.13 3.71
CA TRP A 515 10.38 -1.55 3.61
C TRP A 515 11.42 -2.55 4.08
N VAL A 516 12.60 -2.52 3.46
CA VAL A 516 13.79 -3.21 3.96
C VAL A 516 14.72 -2.18 4.58
N VAL A 517 15.13 -2.44 5.81
CA VAL A 517 16.21 -1.72 6.49
C VAL A 517 17.47 -2.58 6.48
N SER A 518 18.60 -1.99 6.12
CA SER A 518 19.92 -2.63 6.13
C SER A 518 20.91 -1.79 6.94
N GLY A 519 22.03 -2.41 7.33
CA GLY A 519 23.08 -1.74 8.12
C GLY A 519 22.78 -1.75 9.62
N ILE A 520 21.99 -2.71 10.09
CA ILE A 520 21.73 -2.91 11.52
C ILE A 520 22.97 -3.56 12.14
N ASP A 521 23.75 -2.75 12.85
CA ASP A 521 24.96 -3.17 13.57
C ASP A 521 25.01 -2.57 14.98
N GLU A 522 26.16 -2.70 15.65
CA GLU A 522 26.33 -2.19 17.02
C GLU A 522 26.26 -0.65 17.08
N LYS A 523 26.67 0.05 16.01
CA LYS A 523 26.86 1.52 15.97
C LYS A 523 25.64 2.26 15.46
N LEU A 524 24.85 1.62 14.58
CA LEU A 524 23.68 2.19 13.90
C LEU A 524 23.99 3.45 13.07
N GLU A 525 25.23 3.63 12.63
CA GLU A 525 25.68 4.86 11.95
C GLU A 525 25.18 4.96 10.50
N ASN A 526 24.87 3.83 9.85
CA ASN A 526 24.60 3.76 8.41
C ASN A 526 23.36 2.92 8.09
N LEU A 527 22.20 3.29 8.65
CA LEU A 527 20.94 2.62 8.34
C LEU A 527 20.46 3.06 6.95
N THR A 528 20.11 2.09 6.09
CA THR A 528 19.55 2.37 4.76
C THR A 528 18.17 1.73 4.64
N TRP A 529 17.22 2.49 4.11
CA TRP A 529 15.82 2.11 3.99
C TRP A 529 15.40 2.14 2.52
N LYS A 530 14.91 1.03 2.01
CA LYS A 530 14.33 0.93 0.67
C LYS A 530 12.88 0.48 0.78
N ARG A 531 11.97 1.20 0.13
CA ARG A 531 10.58 0.75 -0.04
C ARG A 531 10.57 -0.32 -1.12
N ILE A 532 9.98 -1.47 -0.82
CA ILE A 532 9.97 -2.62 -1.74
C ILE A 532 8.56 -3.01 -2.16
N ALA A 533 7.52 -2.59 -1.43
CA ALA A 533 6.13 -2.88 -1.74
C ALA A 533 5.17 -1.79 -1.24
N ALA A 534 3.98 -1.73 -1.85
CA ALA A 534 2.93 -0.77 -1.55
C ALA A 534 1.54 -1.37 -1.78
N GLY A 535 0.50 -0.72 -1.23
CA GLY A 535 -0.90 -0.99 -1.56
C GLY A 535 -1.57 -2.07 -0.70
N GLY A 536 -0.93 -2.58 0.35
CA GLY A 536 -1.52 -3.56 1.28
C GLY A 536 -2.71 -3.01 2.08
N HIS A 537 -3.60 -3.90 2.55
CA HIS A 537 -4.78 -3.53 3.33
C HIS A 537 -4.50 -3.59 4.84
N GLU A 538 -4.03 -2.49 5.43
CA GLU A 538 -3.81 -2.41 6.88
C GLU A 538 -2.87 -3.50 7.41
N THR A 539 -1.65 -3.57 6.87
CA THR A 539 -0.68 -4.62 7.24
C THR A 539 -0.15 -4.48 8.67
N LEU A 540 -0.60 -5.35 9.58
CA LEU A 540 -0.34 -5.30 11.03
C LEU A 540 0.40 -6.55 11.57
N GLY A 541 1.00 -7.33 10.68
CA GLY A 541 1.88 -8.44 11.02
C GLY A 541 2.83 -8.78 9.86
N LEU A 542 4.07 -9.11 10.20
CA LEU A 542 5.11 -9.52 9.25
C LEU A 542 5.97 -10.63 9.88
N THR A 543 6.28 -11.66 9.09
CA THR A 543 7.31 -12.65 9.42
C THR A 543 8.15 -12.98 8.19
N ILE A 544 9.39 -13.41 8.40
CA ILE A 544 10.27 -13.90 7.35
C ILE A 544 10.48 -15.41 7.53
N VAL A 545 10.22 -16.17 6.46
CA VAL A 545 10.44 -17.63 6.41
C VAL A 545 11.33 -17.91 5.21
N ASP A 546 12.50 -18.49 5.43
CA ASP A 546 13.49 -18.80 4.38
C ASP A 546 13.82 -17.57 3.51
N ASP A 547 14.09 -16.43 4.16
CA ASP A 547 14.29 -15.10 3.55
C ASP A 547 13.12 -14.58 2.70
N MET A 548 11.97 -15.27 2.72
CA MET A 548 10.72 -14.78 2.15
C MET A 548 9.88 -13.99 3.12
N ILE A 549 9.45 -12.82 2.65
CA ILE A 549 8.60 -11.90 3.42
C ILE A 549 7.15 -12.34 3.28
N TYR A 550 6.49 -12.45 4.44
CA TYR A 550 5.06 -12.67 4.54
C TYR A 550 4.46 -11.54 5.37
N THR A 551 3.36 -10.95 4.92
CA THR A 551 2.56 -10.04 5.74
C THR A 551 1.15 -10.56 5.90
N VAL A 552 0.53 -10.33 7.05
CA VAL A 552 -0.93 -10.44 7.18
C VAL A 552 -1.54 -9.04 7.16
N ALA A 553 -2.62 -8.95 6.41
CA ALA A 553 -3.50 -7.81 6.27
C ALA A 553 -4.94 -8.33 6.41
N ASP A 554 -5.93 -7.45 6.52
CA ASP A 554 -7.33 -7.85 6.64
C ASP A 554 -7.81 -8.68 5.45
N ASP A 555 -7.17 -8.51 4.30
CA ASP A 555 -7.56 -9.08 3.02
C ASP A 555 -6.83 -10.38 2.63
N GLN A 556 -5.61 -10.64 3.10
CA GLN A 556 -4.86 -11.88 2.82
C GLN A 556 -3.55 -11.98 3.62
N ILE A 557 -2.98 -13.18 3.67
CA ILE A 557 -1.54 -13.35 3.83
C ILE A 557 -0.90 -13.16 2.46
N THR A 558 -0.02 -12.17 2.33
CA THR A 558 0.72 -11.90 1.10
C THR A 558 2.12 -12.48 1.20
N ARG A 559 2.53 -13.27 0.21
CA ARG A 559 3.93 -13.68 -0.01
C ARG A 559 4.52 -12.83 -1.14
N TYR A 560 5.62 -12.14 -0.87
CA TYR A 560 6.18 -11.11 -1.76
C TYR A 560 7.34 -11.67 -2.58
N HIS A 561 7.30 -11.54 -3.91
CA HIS A 561 8.39 -12.00 -4.79
C HIS A 561 8.99 -10.86 -5.60
N ASP A 562 10.30 -10.68 -5.46
CA ASP A 562 11.14 -9.95 -6.40
C ASP A 562 11.55 -10.93 -7.51
N LEU A 563 11.02 -10.75 -8.72
CA LEU A 563 11.16 -11.73 -9.80
C LEU A 563 12.41 -11.48 -10.66
N ASN A 564 13.01 -10.29 -10.57
CA ASN A 564 14.14 -9.88 -11.39
C ASN A 564 15.40 -9.52 -10.58
N GLY A 565 15.32 -9.51 -9.26
CA GLY A 565 16.42 -9.23 -8.33
C GLY A 565 16.79 -7.76 -8.23
N ASP A 566 15.91 -6.82 -8.62
CA ASP A 566 16.18 -5.39 -8.55
C ASP A 566 15.89 -4.76 -7.16
N GLY A 567 15.45 -5.60 -6.21
CA GLY A 567 15.11 -5.23 -4.85
C GLY A 567 13.76 -4.54 -4.73
N GLU A 568 12.83 -4.79 -5.64
CA GLU A 568 11.43 -4.38 -5.59
C GLU A 568 10.50 -5.59 -5.81
N ILE A 569 9.31 -5.57 -5.20
CA ILE A 569 8.35 -6.65 -5.36
C ILE A 569 7.54 -6.50 -6.65
N ASP A 570 7.54 -7.56 -7.44
CA ASP A 570 6.80 -7.69 -8.68
C ASP A 570 5.53 -8.53 -8.52
N TYR A 571 5.55 -9.57 -7.68
CA TYR A 571 4.41 -10.47 -7.48
C TYR A 571 3.97 -10.50 -6.03
N TYR A 572 2.72 -10.09 -5.81
CA TYR A 572 2.02 -10.10 -4.54
C TYR A 572 1.15 -11.35 -4.53
N GLU A 573 1.72 -12.47 -4.11
CA GLU A 573 1.01 -13.74 -4.09
C GLU A 573 -0.02 -13.76 -2.97
N ASN A 574 -1.24 -14.18 -3.30
CA ASN A 574 -2.23 -14.56 -2.30
C ASN A 574 -1.84 -15.93 -1.72
N PHE A 575 -1.14 -15.94 -0.60
CA PHE A 575 -0.74 -17.16 0.07
C PHE A 575 -1.95 -17.83 0.74
N ASN A 576 -2.80 -17.05 1.41
CA ASN A 576 -4.10 -17.48 1.91
C ASN A 576 -5.03 -16.27 2.14
N ASN A 577 -6.32 -16.42 1.80
CA ASN A 577 -7.38 -15.45 2.11
C ASN A 577 -8.70 -16.12 2.51
N ASP A 578 -8.64 -17.32 3.10
CA ASP A 578 -9.81 -18.19 3.30
C ASP A 578 -10.78 -17.71 4.41
N TRP A 579 -10.42 -16.64 5.15
CA TRP A 579 -11.30 -16.10 6.20
C TRP A 579 -12.44 -15.25 5.60
N GLU A 580 -13.35 -14.83 6.45
CA GLU A 580 -14.54 -14.07 6.06
C GLU A 580 -14.42 -12.67 6.65
N LEU A 581 -14.41 -11.65 5.78
CA LEU A 581 -14.25 -10.26 6.16
C LEU A 581 -15.60 -9.52 6.13
N THR A 582 -15.78 -8.52 6.99
CA THR A 582 -16.88 -7.54 6.88
C THR A 582 -16.31 -6.13 6.79
N SER A 583 -17.16 -5.14 6.55
CA SER A 583 -16.78 -3.72 6.64
C SER A 583 -16.72 -3.21 8.07
N GLY A 584 -16.76 -4.11 9.06
CA GLY A 584 -16.95 -3.75 10.44
C GLY A 584 -15.73 -3.05 11.03
N PHE A 585 -15.99 -2.01 11.81
CA PHE A 585 -14.95 -1.25 12.50
C PHE A 585 -14.14 -2.17 13.44
N HIS A 586 -12.80 -2.04 13.43
CA HIS A 586 -11.89 -2.69 14.40
C HIS A 586 -11.68 -4.21 14.22
N ALA A 587 -12.18 -4.79 13.12
CA ALA A 587 -11.98 -6.20 12.77
C ALA A 587 -10.63 -6.45 12.07
N PHE A 588 -9.53 -6.04 12.70
CA PHE A 588 -8.21 -6.17 12.09
C PHE A 588 -7.62 -7.58 12.22
N CYS A 589 -6.80 -7.98 11.26
CA CYS A 589 -5.85 -9.08 11.40
C CYS A 589 -4.55 -8.57 12.03
N PHE A 590 -4.19 -9.10 13.20
CA PHE A 590 -3.08 -8.65 14.00
C PHE A 590 -1.99 -9.70 14.13
N ASP A 591 -0.75 -9.22 13.95
CA ASP A 591 0.48 -9.98 14.15
C ASP A 591 0.62 -11.18 13.21
N LEU A 592 1.82 -11.67 12.99
CA LEU A 592 2.04 -12.87 12.17
C LEU A 592 3.20 -13.64 12.76
N GLN A 593 2.90 -14.84 13.27
CA GLN A 593 3.88 -15.73 13.88
C GLN A 593 3.90 -17.07 13.15
N THR A 594 5.02 -17.77 13.26
CA THR A 594 5.15 -19.15 12.75
C THR A 594 5.27 -20.13 13.90
N GLY A 595 4.63 -21.30 13.73
CA GLY A 595 4.77 -22.44 14.63
C GLY A 595 6.00 -23.29 14.30
N PRO A 596 6.40 -24.20 15.20
CA PRO A 596 7.55 -25.07 14.99
C PRO A 596 7.38 -26.05 13.81
N GLN A 597 6.16 -26.33 13.36
CA GLN A 597 5.88 -27.14 12.17
C GLN A 597 5.71 -26.28 10.89
N GLY A 598 5.93 -24.96 10.99
CA GLY A 598 5.87 -24.00 9.89
C GLY A 598 4.47 -23.50 9.55
N GLU A 599 3.46 -23.75 10.40
CA GLU A 599 2.15 -23.10 10.27
C GLU A 599 2.25 -21.61 10.59
N PHE A 600 1.30 -20.84 10.07
CA PHE A 600 1.19 -19.40 10.34
C PHE A 600 0.02 -19.15 11.29
N TYR A 601 0.22 -18.24 12.24
CA TYR A 601 -0.78 -17.84 13.22
C TYR A 601 -0.94 -16.32 13.23
N PHE A 602 -2.18 -15.87 13.35
CA PHE A 602 -2.53 -14.46 13.55
C PHE A 602 -3.85 -14.35 14.31
N ALA A 603 -4.08 -13.21 14.97
CA ALA A 603 -5.35 -12.95 15.65
C ALA A 603 -6.27 -12.10 14.76
N PHE A 604 -7.57 -12.34 14.82
CA PHE A 604 -8.57 -11.61 14.05
C PHE A 604 -9.62 -10.98 14.98
N GLY A 605 -9.70 -9.65 14.96
CA GLY A 605 -10.58 -8.89 15.84
C GLY A 605 -12.07 -9.03 15.52
N CYS A 606 -12.90 -8.64 16.48
CA CYS A 606 -14.33 -8.47 16.27
C CYS A 606 -14.64 -7.10 15.67
N PRO A 607 -15.71 -7.00 14.86
CA PRO A 607 -16.20 -5.74 14.32
C PRO A 607 -16.97 -4.97 15.40
N VAL A 608 -16.25 -4.25 16.26
CA VAL A 608 -16.80 -3.55 17.42
C VAL A 608 -17.70 -2.39 16.96
N ARG A 609 -18.78 -2.08 17.66
CA ARG A 609 -19.56 -0.86 17.37
C ARG A 609 -18.87 0.39 17.92
N GLY A 610 -19.20 1.56 17.36
CA GLY A 610 -18.83 2.85 17.95
C GLY A 610 -19.15 2.94 19.45
N GLY A 611 -18.20 3.43 20.25
CA GLY A 611 -18.30 3.44 21.71
C GLY A 611 -17.91 2.11 22.39
N GLY A 612 -17.51 1.10 21.61
CA GLY A 612 -16.86 -0.11 22.11
C GLY A 612 -17.80 -1.23 22.57
N ARG A 613 -19.11 -1.00 22.55
CA ARG A 613 -20.15 -1.87 23.12
C ARG A 613 -20.79 -2.76 22.05
N SER A 614 -20.74 -4.08 22.27
CA SER A 614 -21.26 -5.08 21.34
C SER A 614 -20.63 -4.96 19.94
N PHE A 615 -21.19 -5.68 18.97
CA PHE A 615 -20.57 -5.92 17.67
C PHE A 615 -21.53 -5.62 16.51
N GLU A 616 -20.96 -5.22 15.39
CA GLU A 616 -21.65 -5.10 14.10
C GLU A 616 -21.88 -6.51 13.50
N ARG A 617 -22.06 -6.61 12.18
CA ARG A 617 -22.19 -7.89 11.51
C ARG A 617 -20.90 -8.71 11.67
N MET A 618 -21.01 -9.90 12.26
CA MET A 618 -19.88 -10.79 12.52
C MET A 618 -19.86 -11.98 11.56
N SER A 619 -18.67 -12.33 11.06
CA SER A 619 -18.39 -13.56 10.33
C SER A 619 -18.04 -14.71 11.28
N ARG A 620 -17.86 -15.92 10.73
CA ARG A 620 -17.47 -17.10 11.53
C ARG A 620 -16.05 -17.01 12.09
N HIS A 621 -15.19 -16.15 11.55
CA HIS A 621 -13.76 -16.11 11.91
C HIS A 621 -13.40 -14.95 12.86
N HIS A 622 -14.26 -13.94 13.01
CA HIS A 622 -14.00 -12.83 13.92
C HIS A 622 -13.81 -13.29 15.37
N GLY A 623 -12.95 -12.61 16.11
CA GLY A 623 -12.66 -12.89 17.51
C GLY A 623 -11.95 -14.23 17.72
N SER A 624 -11.04 -14.59 16.81
CA SER A 624 -10.35 -15.88 16.81
C SER A 624 -8.84 -15.72 16.66
N ILE A 625 -8.10 -16.72 17.11
CA ILE A 625 -6.75 -16.99 16.60
C ILE A 625 -6.91 -17.95 15.43
N LEU A 626 -6.40 -17.55 14.27
CA LEU A 626 -6.47 -18.31 13.04
C LEU A 626 -5.13 -18.98 12.77
N ARG A 627 -5.19 -20.22 12.27
CA ARG A 627 -4.03 -21.02 11.86
C ARG A 627 -4.13 -21.33 10.38
N VAL A 628 -3.06 -21.04 9.64
CA VAL A 628 -2.89 -21.39 8.23
C VAL A 628 -1.79 -22.44 8.11
N SER A 629 -2.03 -23.49 7.33
CA SER A 629 -1.04 -24.55 7.09
C SER A 629 0.24 -24.00 6.45
N LYS A 630 1.36 -24.71 6.63
CA LYS A 630 2.68 -24.33 6.08
C LYS A 630 2.67 -24.04 4.57
N ASP A 631 1.81 -24.69 3.82
CA ASP A 631 1.66 -24.53 2.37
C ASP A 631 0.59 -23.49 1.96
N GLY A 632 -0.08 -22.86 2.92
CA GLY A 632 -1.13 -21.87 2.69
C GLY A 632 -2.48 -22.47 2.26
N SER A 633 -2.60 -23.80 2.18
CA SER A 633 -3.76 -24.43 1.55
C SER A 633 -5.01 -24.52 2.44
N ARG A 634 -4.83 -24.50 3.77
CA ARG A 634 -5.90 -24.69 4.76
C ARG A 634 -5.85 -23.64 5.87
N LEU A 635 -7.04 -23.15 6.22
CA LEU A 635 -7.29 -22.29 7.38
C LEU A 635 -8.15 -23.05 8.41
N ASP A 636 -7.82 -22.93 9.70
CA ASP A 636 -8.66 -23.35 10.81
C ASP A 636 -8.64 -22.34 11.98
N ARG A 637 -9.63 -22.43 12.88
CA ARG A 637 -9.68 -21.61 14.10
C ARG A 637 -8.94 -22.37 15.21
N TYR A 638 -7.84 -21.82 15.68
CA TYR A 638 -7.09 -22.38 16.81
C TYR A 638 -7.81 -22.15 18.13
N ALA A 639 -8.31 -20.94 18.37
CA ALA A 639 -9.09 -20.57 19.57
C ALA A 639 -10.08 -19.45 19.24
N THR A 640 -11.10 -19.26 20.06
CA THR A 640 -12.17 -18.26 19.84
C THR A 640 -12.50 -17.49 21.13
N GLY A 641 -13.32 -16.45 21.03
CA GLY A 641 -13.71 -15.66 22.20
C GLY A 641 -12.85 -14.42 22.44
N LEU A 642 -12.25 -13.85 21.39
CA LEU A 642 -11.48 -12.61 21.48
C LEU A 642 -12.28 -11.39 21.00
N ARG A 643 -11.98 -10.22 21.55
CA ARG A 643 -12.61 -8.95 21.20
C ARG A 643 -11.80 -8.17 20.17
N ALA A 644 -10.60 -7.73 20.54
CA ALA A 644 -9.70 -6.95 19.70
C ALA A 644 -8.24 -7.23 20.11
N PRO A 645 -7.77 -8.45 19.82
CA PRO A 645 -6.45 -8.94 20.23
C PRO A 645 -5.34 -8.34 19.35
N ASN A 646 -4.65 -7.31 19.83
CA ASN A 646 -3.66 -6.59 19.03
C ASN A 646 -2.35 -7.38 18.83
N GLY A 647 -2.07 -8.44 19.59
CA GLY A 647 -0.90 -9.29 19.31
C GLY A 647 -0.96 -10.66 19.97
N ILE A 648 -0.16 -11.57 19.42
CA ILE A 648 -0.01 -12.95 19.91
C ILE A 648 1.46 -13.23 20.25
N GLY A 649 1.70 -14.39 20.84
CA GLY A 649 3.02 -14.99 20.94
C GLY A 649 2.96 -16.47 20.57
N VAL A 650 4.03 -16.97 19.97
CA VAL A 650 4.24 -18.40 19.74
C VAL A 650 5.60 -18.77 20.31
N SER A 651 5.64 -19.71 21.24
CA SER A 651 6.89 -20.17 21.85
C SER A 651 7.68 -21.05 20.87
N PRO A 652 8.99 -21.27 21.12
CA PRO A 652 9.77 -22.25 20.36
C PRO A 652 9.19 -23.68 20.39
N THR A 653 8.38 -24.01 21.40
CA THR A 653 7.69 -25.31 21.53
C THR A 653 6.26 -25.29 20.96
N GLY A 654 5.80 -24.18 20.39
CA GLY A 654 4.47 -24.04 19.79
C GLY A 654 3.36 -23.60 20.74
N GLN A 655 3.68 -23.20 21.98
CA GLN A 655 2.68 -22.64 22.89
C GLN A 655 2.17 -21.31 22.37
N ILE A 656 0.85 -21.11 22.34
CA ILE A 656 0.24 -19.85 21.94
C ILE A 656 -0.17 -19.02 23.17
N THR A 657 0.09 -17.72 23.09
CA THR A 657 -0.40 -16.70 24.03
C THR A 657 -1.03 -15.54 23.27
N CYS A 658 -1.93 -14.82 23.93
CA CYS A 658 -2.57 -13.64 23.33
C CYS A 658 -3.01 -12.67 24.44
N GLY A 659 -2.89 -11.37 24.19
CA GLY A 659 -3.62 -10.38 24.98
C GLY A 659 -5.01 -10.09 24.37
N ASP A 660 -5.87 -9.41 25.12
CA ASP A 660 -7.08 -8.81 24.55
C ASP A 660 -7.32 -7.39 25.08
N ASN A 661 -8.13 -6.60 24.38
CA ASN A 661 -8.41 -5.21 24.74
C ASN A 661 -9.73 -5.08 25.49
N GLU A 662 -9.72 -4.35 26.61
CA GLU A 662 -10.90 -4.09 27.45
C GLU A 662 -12.13 -3.67 26.64
N GLY A 663 -13.28 -4.28 26.96
CA GLY A 663 -14.59 -3.90 26.47
C GLY A 663 -15.64 -4.96 26.74
N THR A 664 -16.60 -5.15 25.82
CA THR A 664 -17.66 -6.17 25.93
C THR A 664 -17.07 -7.56 26.20
N PHE A 665 -17.44 -8.18 27.32
CA PHE A 665 -16.92 -9.46 27.82
C PHE A 665 -15.43 -9.51 28.16
N VAL A 666 -14.71 -8.38 28.10
CA VAL A 666 -13.28 -8.28 28.43
C VAL A 666 -13.14 -7.24 29.54
N PRO A 667 -13.23 -7.65 30.82
CA PRO A 667 -13.30 -6.73 31.97
C PRO A 667 -12.13 -5.75 32.10
N ARG A 668 -10.93 -6.25 31.82
CA ARG A 668 -9.61 -5.61 31.78
C ARG A 668 -8.76 -6.36 30.75
N CYS A 669 -7.60 -5.85 30.36
CA CYS A 669 -6.72 -6.57 29.43
C CYS A 669 -6.24 -7.89 30.05
N PRO A 670 -6.54 -9.05 29.47
CA PRO A 670 -5.98 -10.33 29.88
C PRO A 670 -4.63 -10.58 29.20
N LEU A 671 -3.86 -11.50 29.77
CA LEU A 671 -2.80 -12.25 29.11
C LEU A 671 -3.19 -13.73 29.16
N HIS A 672 -3.57 -14.30 28.02
CA HIS A 672 -4.01 -15.69 27.91
C HIS A 672 -2.84 -16.64 27.63
N TRP A 673 -2.94 -17.85 28.18
CA TRP A 673 -2.14 -19.02 27.81
C TRP A 673 -3.10 -20.02 27.17
N ILE A 674 -2.90 -20.36 25.90
CA ILE A 674 -4.00 -20.83 25.04
C ILE A 674 -3.77 -22.25 24.53
N GLU A 675 -4.74 -23.11 24.80
CA GLU A 675 -4.84 -24.45 24.22
C GLU A 675 -5.77 -24.48 22.99
N PRO A 676 -5.61 -25.45 22.07
CA PRO A 676 -6.49 -25.58 20.91
C PRO A 676 -7.96 -25.75 21.31
N GLY A 677 -8.84 -24.98 20.68
CA GLY A 677 -10.29 -25.00 20.88
C GLY A 677 -10.80 -24.16 22.06
N GLU A 678 -9.91 -23.49 22.80
CA GLU A 678 -10.28 -22.76 24.00
C GLU A 678 -11.16 -21.52 23.72
N PHE A 679 -12.03 -21.22 24.69
CA PHE A 679 -12.86 -20.02 24.72
C PHE A 679 -12.22 -18.94 25.60
N LEU A 680 -12.01 -17.75 25.04
CA LEU A 680 -11.19 -16.69 25.64
C LEU A 680 -11.99 -15.53 26.25
N GLY A 681 -13.33 -15.58 26.21
CA GLY A 681 -14.19 -14.68 26.99
C GLY A 681 -15.32 -14.00 26.23
N VAL A 682 -15.20 -13.75 24.94
CA VAL A 682 -16.23 -13.04 24.15
C VAL A 682 -17.23 -14.00 23.52
N VAL A 683 -18.37 -14.15 24.18
CA VAL A 683 -19.43 -15.11 23.81
C VAL A 683 -19.95 -14.93 22.38
N ASP A 684 -20.05 -13.70 21.88
CA ASP A 684 -20.49 -13.43 20.51
C ASP A 684 -19.58 -14.06 19.43
N SER A 685 -18.30 -14.24 19.75
CA SER A 685 -17.28 -14.83 18.86
C SER A 685 -16.93 -16.28 19.18
N ALA A 686 -17.51 -16.87 20.22
CA ALA A 686 -17.26 -18.26 20.59
C ALA A 686 -17.65 -19.21 19.44
N ALA A 687 -16.93 -20.30 19.25
CA ALA A 687 -17.26 -21.30 18.23
C ALA A 687 -18.64 -21.96 18.46
N ASP A 688 -19.05 -22.08 19.72
CA ASP A 688 -20.22 -22.82 20.22
C ASP A 688 -21.21 -21.91 20.96
N PHE A 689 -21.24 -20.62 20.59
CA PHE A 689 -22.08 -19.59 21.22
C PHE A 689 -23.58 -19.99 21.35
N ALA A 690 -24.06 -20.89 20.50
CA ALA A 690 -25.44 -21.39 20.48
C ALA A 690 -25.76 -22.29 21.68
N THR A 691 -24.78 -23.03 22.19
CA THR A 691 -24.93 -24.00 23.30
C THR A 691 -24.43 -23.47 24.64
N MET A 692 -23.66 -22.37 24.65
CA MET A 692 -23.24 -21.70 25.88
C MET A 692 -24.44 -21.23 26.73
N LYS A 693 -24.26 -21.27 28.06
CA LYS A 693 -25.23 -20.79 29.05
C LYS A 693 -25.32 -19.26 29.03
N THR A 694 -24.19 -18.58 28.94
CA THR A 694 -24.11 -17.15 28.68
C THR A 694 -24.52 -16.88 27.25
N THR A 695 -25.35 -15.86 27.05
CA THR A 695 -25.90 -15.57 25.72
C THR A 695 -25.18 -14.41 25.03
N PRO A 696 -25.00 -14.47 23.70
CA PRO A 696 -24.46 -13.37 22.89
C PRO A 696 -25.19 -12.04 23.08
N THR A 697 -24.49 -10.93 22.87
CA THR A 697 -25.10 -9.59 22.81
C THR A 697 -25.76 -9.30 21.47
N VAL A 698 -25.23 -9.86 20.39
CA VAL A 698 -25.73 -9.74 19.03
C VAL A 698 -27.01 -10.55 18.89
N GLY A 699 -28.13 -9.85 18.71
CA GLY A 699 -29.47 -10.47 18.66
C GLY A 699 -29.60 -11.62 17.67
N GLN A 700 -28.94 -11.56 16.52
CA GLN A 700 -28.95 -12.65 15.53
C GLN A 700 -28.30 -13.93 16.06
N ARG A 701 -27.20 -13.82 16.79
CA ARG A 701 -26.49 -14.96 17.40
C ARG A 701 -27.18 -15.46 18.67
N ARG A 702 -27.83 -14.55 19.41
CA ARG A 702 -28.64 -14.90 20.58
C ARG A 702 -29.90 -15.68 20.20
N GLY A 703 -30.54 -15.30 19.10
CA GLY A 703 -31.86 -15.81 18.70
C GLY A 703 -32.93 -15.44 19.72
N ASN A 704 -33.81 -16.40 20.03
CA ASN A 704 -34.91 -16.21 20.98
C ASN A 704 -34.52 -16.41 22.45
N ARG A 705 -33.25 -16.73 22.74
CA ARG A 705 -32.78 -16.90 24.12
C ARG A 705 -32.84 -15.56 24.87
N LYS A 706 -33.26 -15.60 26.14
CA LYS A 706 -33.18 -14.43 27.02
C LYS A 706 -31.73 -14.07 27.29
N GLN A 707 -31.43 -12.78 27.46
CA GLN A 707 -30.08 -12.37 27.86
C GLN A 707 -29.74 -13.01 29.21
N ASN A 708 -28.70 -13.83 29.24
CA ASN A 708 -28.23 -14.54 30.42
C ASN A 708 -26.70 -14.41 30.55
N LEU A 709 -26.22 -14.38 31.79
CA LEU A 709 -24.82 -14.35 32.15
C LEU A 709 -24.56 -15.45 33.18
N ASP A 710 -23.71 -16.42 32.83
CA ASP A 710 -23.30 -17.50 33.72
C ASP A 710 -21.81 -17.37 34.07
N PRO A 711 -21.46 -16.89 35.28
CA PRO A 711 -20.06 -16.70 35.68
C PRO A 711 -19.20 -17.96 35.66
N SER A 712 -19.78 -19.18 35.58
CA SER A 712 -19.00 -20.42 35.45
C SER A 712 -18.29 -20.56 34.11
N GLU A 713 -18.66 -19.76 33.11
CA GLU A 713 -18.04 -19.72 31.78
C GLU A 713 -17.01 -18.58 31.62
N ALA A 714 -16.73 -17.84 32.70
CA ALA A 714 -15.75 -16.75 32.64
C ALA A 714 -14.33 -17.28 32.35
N PRO A 715 -13.55 -16.60 31.50
CA PRO A 715 -12.21 -17.05 31.15
C PRO A 715 -11.23 -16.91 32.33
N LEU A 716 -10.23 -17.80 32.37
CA LEU A 716 -9.17 -17.83 33.37
C LEU A 716 -7.80 -17.57 32.71
N PRO A 717 -7.51 -16.32 32.27
CA PRO A 717 -6.22 -15.99 31.66
C PRO A 717 -5.07 -16.13 32.67
N LEU A 718 -3.84 -16.28 32.19
CA LEU A 718 -2.63 -16.28 33.04
C LEU A 718 -2.60 -15.06 33.97
N ALA A 719 -2.93 -13.88 33.44
CA ALA A 719 -3.06 -12.66 34.23
C ALA A 719 -4.16 -11.72 33.71
N TRP A 720 -4.83 -11.01 34.62
CA TRP A 720 -5.58 -9.78 34.33
C TRP A 720 -4.73 -8.56 34.70
N LEU A 721 -4.62 -7.61 33.78
CA LEU A 721 -3.78 -6.43 33.93
C LEU A 721 -4.63 -5.16 34.12
N PRO A 722 -4.33 -4.32 35.12
CA PRO A 722 -5.03 -3.05 35.29
C PRO A 722 -4.63 -2.06 34.18
N LYS A 723 -5.48 -1.05 33.93
CA LYS A 723 -5.29 -0.09 32.81
C LYS A 723 -3.95 0.65 32.82
N ASN A 724 -3.40 0.93 34.00
CA ASN A 724 -2.11 1.62 34.15
C ASN A 724 -0.90 0.70 33.87
N VAL A 725 -1.12 -0.62 33.78
CA VAL A 725 -0.11 -1.62 33.40
C VAL A 725 -0.30 -1.98 31.93
N ASP A 726 -1.53 -2.33 31.56
CA ASP A 726 -1.92 -2.54 30.18
C ASP A 726 -3.40 -2.18 29.95
N ASN A 727 -3.64 -1.24 29.03
CA ASN A 727 -4.97 -0.85 28.57
C ASN A 727 -5.19 -1.17 27.08
N SER A 728 -4.18 -1.69 26.40
CA SER A 728 -4.25 -2.18 25.01
C SER A 728 -3.01 -3.01 24.76
N ASN A 729 -3.18 -4.32 24.61
CA ASN A 729 -2.06 -5.26 24.56
C ASN A 729 -1.23 -5.12 23.28
N GLY A 730 -0.02 -5.63 23.29
CA GLY A 730 0.81 -5.94 22.12
C GLY A 730 1.07 -7.45 22.02
N GLY A 731 2.09 -7.82 21.25
CA GLY A 731 2.53 -9.22 21.12
C GLY A 731 3.29 -9.75 22.35
N GLN A 732 3.64 -11.03 22.30
CA GLN A 732 4.54 -11.69 23.26
C GLN A 732 5.68 -12.37 22.52
N VAL A 733 6.83 -12.47 23.18
CA VAL A 733 8.04 -13.08 22.59
C VAL A 733 8.81 -13.80 23.68
N TRP A 734 9.45 -14.91 23.32
CA TRP A 734 10.37 -15.63 24.18
C TRP A 734 11.78 -15.10 24.01
N ILE A 735 12.48 -15.00 25.12
CA ILE A 735 13.88 -14.61 25.17
C ILE A 735 14.70 -15.81 24.68
N THR A 736 15.29 -15.70 23.50
CA THR A 736 15.99 -16.80 22.80
C THR A 736 17.51 -16.66 22.85
N SER A 737 18.01 -15.75 23.70
CA SER A 737 19.41 -15.36 23.75
C SER A 737 19.86 -15.22 25.20
N ASP A 738 20.93 -15.92 25.55
CA ASP A 738 21.67 -15.78 26.81
C ASP A 738 22.42 -14.43 26.93
N LYS A 739 22.59 -13.71 25.81
CA LYS A 739 23.22 -12.38 25.75
C LYS A 739 22.30 -11.24 26.21
N TRP A 740 21.06 -11.54 26.56
CA TRP A 740 20.08 -10.54 26.99
C TRP A 740 19.79 -10.58 28.50
N GLY A 741 20.77 -11.01 29.30
CA GLY A 741 20.65 -11.08 30.74
C GLY A 741 20.02 -12.39 31.23
N PRO A 742 19.53 -12.44 32.48
CA PRO A 742 19.28 -13.69 33.20
C PRO A 742 17.95 -14.37 32.87
N PHE A 743 17.28 -13.96 31.79
CA PHE A 743 15.89 -14.32 31.50
C PHE A 743 15.76 -15.20 30.25
N GLU A 744 16.83 -15.86 29.80
CA GLU A 744 16.74 -16.81 28.68
C GLU A 744 15.62 -17.84 28.92
N GLY A 745 14.80 -18.09 27.89
CA GLY A 745 13.64 -18.98 27.95
C GLY A 745 12.38 -18.36 28.59
N GLU A 746 12.49 -17.20 29.25
CA GLU A 746 11.34 -16.49 29.78
C GLU A 746 10.56 -15.74 28.70
N MET A 747 9.31 -15.40 29.03
CA MET A 747 8.41 -14.72 28.12
C MET A 747 8.36 -13.23 28.45
N LEU A 748 8.36 -12.40 27.41
CA LEU A 748 8.09 -10.98 27.47
C LEU A 748 6.66 -10.70 27.00
N HIS A 749 6.00 -9.77 27.68
CA HIS A 749 4.73 -9.19 27.27
C HIS A 749 4.90 -7.70 26.98
N PHE A 750 4.28 -7.24 25.90
CA PHE A 750 4.26 -5.84 25.53
C PHE A 750 2.89 -5.22 25.76
N SER A 751 2.89 -4.03 26.37
CA SER A 751 1.72 -3.15 26.36
C SER A 751 1.90 -2.09 25.29
N TYR A 752 1.04 -2.15 24.28
CA TYR A 752 0.95 -1.13 23.24
C TYR A 752 0.40 0.19 23.82
N GLY A 753 -0.59 0.08 24.71
CA GLY A 753 -1.27 1.21 25.31
C GLY A 753 -0.38 2.01 26.27
N GLN A 754 0.41 1.32 27.08
CA GLN A 754 1.32 1.92 28.06
C GLN A 754 2.76 2.06 27.54
N SER A 755 3.05 1.65 26.30
CA SER A 755 4.40 1.62 25.71
C SER A 755 5.43 1.01 26.67
N SER A 756 5.13 -0.19 27.16
CA SER A 756 5.89 -0.84 28.24
C SER A 756 6.18 -2.30 27.93
N ILE A 757 7.30 -2.80 28.47
CA ILE A 757 7.76 -4.18 28.32
C ILE A 757 7.79 -4.82 29.70
N TYR A 758 7.35 -6.07 29.78
CA TYR A 758 7.29 -6.81 31.03
C TYR A 758 7.88 -8.21 30.89
N VAL A 759 8.61 -8.67 31.91
CA VAL A 759 8.91 -10.09 32.10
C VAL A 759 7.67 -10.75 32.70
N VAL A 760 7.28 -11.91 32.16
CA VAL A 760 6.13 -12.67 32.64
C VAL A 760 6.57 -13.73 33.64
N LEU A 761 6.15 -13.57 34.90
CA LEU A 761 6.41 -14.47 36.02
C LEU A 761 5.32 -15.55 36.06
N LYS A 762 5.46 -16.56 35.21
CA LYS A 762 4.46 -17.61 34.99
C LYS A 762 4.58 -18.78 35.98
N GLU A 763 3.45 -19.33 36.39
CA GLU A 763 3.32 -20.51 37.26
C GLU A 763 2.25 -21.45 36.70
N LYS A 764 2.58 -22.74 36.57
CA LYS A 764 1.59 -23.80 36.33
C LYS A 764 1.15 -24.39 37.67
N LYS A 765 -0.14 -24.34 37.98
CA LYS A 765 -0.73 -24.91 39.20
C LYS A 765 -1.89 -25.84 38.83
N GLY A 766 -1.64 -27.15 38.90
CA GLY A 766 -2.51 -28.15 38.27
C GLY A 766 -2.54 -27.96 36.75
N GLU A 767 -3.73 -27.89 36.17
CA GLU A 767 -3.93 -27.62 34.73
C GLU A 767 -3.99 -26.13 34.39
N LEU A 768 -4.02 -25.24 35.38
CA LEU A 768 -4.15 -23.80 35.15
C LEU A 768 -2.79 -23.10 35.12
N MET A 769 -2.67 -22.14 34.21
CA MET A 769 -1.61 -21.15 34.24
C MET A 769 -2.09 -19.92 35.02
N GLN A 770 -1.25 -19.45 35.92
CA GLN A 770 -1.41 -18.19 36.64
C GLN A 770 -0.05 -17.48 36.72
N GLY A 771 -0.03 -16.25 37.22
CA GLY A 771 1.21 -15.52 37.37
C GLY A 771 1.00 -14.03 37.18
N GLY A 772 2.08 -13.34 36.82
CA GLY A 772 2.05 -11.90 36.70
C GLY A 772 3.15 -11.33 35.83
N VAL A 773 3.31 -10.01 35.93
CA VAL A 773 4.24 -9.23 35.14
C VAL A 773 5.05 -8.30 36.03
N VAL A 774 6.32 -8.12 35.68
CA VAL A 774 7.21 -7.10 36.26
C VAL A 774 7.84 -6.27 35.14
N LYS A 775 7.81 -4.94 35.30
CA LYS A 775 8.17 -4.00 34.24
C LYS A 775 9.69 -3.91 34.07
N ILE A 776 10.14 -3.92 32.81
CA ILE A 776 11.51 -3.55 32.46
C ILE A 776 11.58 -2.02 32.36
N PRO A 777 12.52 -1.34 33.05
CA PRO A 777 12.55 0.12 33.16
C PRO A 777 13.16 0.81 31.93
N VAL A 778 12.58 0.57 30.75
CA VAL A 778 12.93 1.26 29.50
C VAL A 778 11.73 2.00 28.93
N ARG A 779 11.99 3.00 28.09
CA ARG A 779 10.96 3.81 27.45
C ARG A 779 11.07 3.77 25.91
N PRO A 780 10.27 2.93 25.25
CA PRO A 780 10.19 2.87 23.80
C PRO A 780 9.91 4.22 23.13
N THR A 781 10.39 4.38 21.90
CA THR A 781 10.20 5.58 21.07
C THR A 781 8.74 5.73 20.64
N SER A 782 8.09 4.62 20.29
CA SER A 782 6.65 4.53 20.00
C SER A 782 5.99 3.54 20.98
N SER A 783 4.90 2.87 20.59
CA SER A 783 4.32 1.80 21.41
C SER A 783 5.20 0.55 21.42
N ALA A 784 5.10 -0.24 22.48
CA ALA A 784 5.64 -1.59 22.49
C ALA A 784 4.58 -2.54 21.92
N MET A 785 4.72 -2.89 20.64
CA MET A 785 3.66 -3.62 19.91
C MET A 785 4.12 -4.98 19.39
N ARG A 786 5.33 -5.04 18.81
CA ARG A 786 5.93 -6.24 18.22
C ARG A 786 7.38 -6.31 18.63
N GLY A 787 7.89 -7.50 18.92
CA GLY A 787 9.30 -7.67 19.28
C GLY A 787 9.88 -8.96 18.72
N LYS A 788 11.17 -8.90 18.39
CA LYS A 788 11.95 -10.01 17.85
C LYS A 788 13.37 -9.94 18.41
N PHE A 789 13.95 -11.09 18.74
CA PHE A 789 15.37 -11.19 19.07
C PHE A 789 16.20 -11.30 17.80
N ASN A 790 17.25 -10.50 17.70
CA ASN A 790 18.19 -10.58 16.59
C ASN A 790 19.16 -11.74 16.83
N ARG A 791 19.33 -12.63 15.84
CA ARG A 791 20.12 -13.86 16.00
C ARG A 791 21.64 -13.60 16.09
N LYS A 792 22.11 -12.44 15.65
CA LYS A 792 23.54 -12.09 15.62
C LYS A 792 23.98 -11.46 16.94
N ASP A 793 23.34 -10.35 17.34
CA ASP A 793 23.73 -9.62 18.56
C ASP A 793 23.00 -10.11 19.82
N GLY A 794 21.95 -10.92 19.66
CA GLY A 794 21.19 -11.48 20.76
C GLY A 794 20.32 -10.48 21.51
N GLN A 795 20.10 -9.28 20.96
CA GLN A 795 19.34 -8.20 21.59
C GLN A 795 17.87 -8.22 21.17
N LEU A 796 17.00 -7.65 22.02
CA LEU A 796 15.59 -7.46 21.70
C LEU A 796 15.41 -6.22 20.83
N TYR A 797 14.74 -6.39 19.70
CA TYR A 797 14.24 -5.29 18.89
C TYR A 797 12.72 -5.17 19.08
N LEU A 798 12.23 -3.94 19.03
CA LEU A 798 10.85 -3.59 19.29
C LEU A 798 10.36 -2.61 18.22
N ALA A 799 9.18 -2.86 17.69
CA ALA A 799 8.48 -1.92 16.82
C ALA A 799 7.08 -1.62 17.35
N GLY A 800 6.56 -0.48 16.92
CA GLY A 800 5.18 -0.13 17.14
C GLY A 800 4.77 1.16 16.42
N LEU A 801 3.50 1.48 16.61
CA LEU A 801 2.83 2.66 16.04
C LEU A 801 1.97 3.36 17.07
N LYS A 802 1.54 4.59 16.76
CA LYS A 802 0.55 5.33 17.55
C LYS A 802 -0.80 5.33 16.84
N GLY A 803 -1.77 4.74 17.51
CA GLY A 803 -3.20 4.80 17.22
C GLY A 803 -3.98 5.12 18.49
N TRP A 804 -5.14 4.51 18.68
CA TRP A 804 -5.99 4.75 19.85
C TRP A 804 -5.42 4.21 21.15
N GLN A 805 -5.74 4.88 22.25
CA GLN A 805 -5.44 4.44 23.62
C GLN A 805 -3.95 4.13 23.91
N SER A 806 -3.04 4.70 23.11
CA SER A 806 -1.60 4.58 23.33
C SER A 806 -0.98 5.89 23.84
N ASN A 807 -0.08 5.77 24.81
CA ASN A 807 0.76 6.86 25.30
C ASN A 807 2.05 7.05 24.47
N ALA A 808 2.17 6.38 23.32
CA ALA A 808 3.35 6.42 22.45
C ALA A 808 3.82 7.86 22.13
N GLY A 809 5.14 8.06 22.19
CA GLY A 809 5.78 9.35 21.93
C GLY A 809 5.81 9.74 20.45
N ARG A 810 5.92 8.77 19.54
CA ARG A 810 5.96 8.98 18.07
C ARG A 810 4.94 8.11 17.34
N GLU A 811 4.54 8.52 16.12
CA GLU A 811 3.58 7.80 15.28
C GLU A 811 4.02 6.38 14.88
N GLY A 812 5.32 6.13 14.86
CA GLY A 812 5.89 4.79 14.78
C GLY A 812 7.38 4.80 15.10
N GLY A 813 7.96 3.62 15.31
CA GLY A 813 9.37 3.48 15.69
C GLY A 813 9.88 2.04 15.61
N LEU A 814 11.21 1.94 15.57
CA LEU A 814 11.97 0.69 15.68
C LEU A 814 13.11 0.96 16.67
N ASP A 815 13.16 0.19 17.75
CA ASP A 815 14.10 0.37 18.86
C ASP A 815 14.85 -0.95 19.12
N ARG A 816 16.06 -0.85 19.67
CA ARG A 816 16.82 -1.98 20.23
C ARG A 816 16.91 -1.80 21.74
N VAL A 817 16.33 -2.74 22.50
CA VAL A 817 16.53 -2.84 23.94
C VAL A 817 17.79 -3.65 24.17
N ARG A 818 18.88 -2.95 24.48
CA ARG A 818 20.21 -3.53 24.63
C ARG A 818 20.53 -3.82 26.10
N TYR A 819 20.93 -5.05 26.38
CA TYR A 819 21.54 -5.42 27.65
C TYR A 819 22.98 -4.88 27.70
N THR A 820 23.34 -4.23 28.81
CA THR A 820 24.64 -3.57 28.98
C THR A 820 25.70 -4.45 29.63
N GLY A 821 25.36 -5.69 29.99
CA GLY A 821 26.22 -6.58 30.78
C GLY A 821 26.20 -6.29 32.28
N ARG A 822 25.45 -5.29 32.74
CA ARG A 822 25.33 -4.96 34.18
C ARG A 822 24.37 -5.92 34.90
N PRO A 823 24.54 -6.16 36.20
CA PRO A 823 23.61 -7.00 36.97
C PRO A 823 22.16 -6.53 36.81
N VAL A 824 21.28 -7.45 36.44
CA VAL A 824 19.83 -7.22 36.50
C VAL A 824 19.38 -7.47 37.93
N ARG A 825 18.64 -6.53 38.52
CA ARG A 825 18.11 -6.59 39.89
C ARG A 825 16.59 -6.53 39.85
N MET A 826 15.97 -7.67 39.61
CA MET A 826 14.53 -7.79 39.40
C MET A 826 13.99 -9.12 39.93
N PRO A 827 12.70 -9.18 40.29
CA PRO A 827 11.96 -10.44 40.42
C PRO A 827 12.14 -11.34 39.20
N SER A 828 12.32 -12.63 39.43
CA SER A 828 12.53 -13.67 38.41
C SER A 828 11.53 -14.82 38.47
N SER A 829 10.83 -15.00 39.59
CA SER A 829 9.73 -15.97 39.68
C SER A 829 8.69 -15.54 40.70
N LEU A 830 7.46 -16.01 40.51
CA LEU A 830 6.34 -15.82 41.43
C LEU A 830 5.62 -17.15 41.57
N LYS A 831 5.53 -17.70 42.78
CA LYS A 831 4.87 -19.00 43.01
C LYS A 831 3.97 -18.95 44.23
N VAL A 832 2.73 -19.39 44.07
CA VAL A 832 1.74 -19.38 45.16
C VAL A 832 1.80 -20.69 45.93
N ARG A 833 2.13 -20.61 47.22
CA ARG A 833 2.20 -21.75 48.14
C ARG A 833 1.06 -21.68 49.15
N ASP A 834 0.89 -22.74 49.93
CA ASP A 834 -0.05 -22.69 51.04
C ASP A 834 0.36 -21.59 52.04
N GLY A 835 -0.58 -20.71 52.36
CA GLY A 835 -0.38 -19.59 53.29
C GLY A 835 0.46 -18.41 52.78
N GLY A 836 0.95 -18.40 51.53
CA GLY A 836 1.82 -17.30 51.09
C GLY A 836 2.32 -17.37 49.64
N ILE A 837 3.27 -16.49 49.33
CA ILE A 837 3.84 -16.32 47.98
C ILE A 837 5.37 -16.39 48.07
N GLU A 838 5.96 -17.26 47.26
CA GLU A 838 7.41 -17.35 47.04
C GLU A 838 7.79 -16.43 45.87
N ILE A 839 8.63 -15.43 46.13
CA ILE A 839 9.14 -14.50 45.12
C ILE A 839 10.63 -14.78 44.94
N GLY A 840 11.04 -15.11 43.71
CA GLY A 840 12.43 -15.30 43.33
C GLY A 840 13.04 -14.04 42.74
N PHE A 841 14.36 -13.88 42.88
CA PHE A 841 15.12 -12.72 42.41
C PHE A 841 16.36 -13.15 41.63
N THR A 842 16.75 -12.29 40.70
CA THR A 842 17.96 -12.45 39.88
C THR A 842 19.26 -12.35 40.71
N ARG A 843 19.20 -11.63 41.84
CA ARG A 843 20.33 -11.37 42.76
C ARG A 843 20.03 -11.84 44.17
N LYS A 844 21.10 -11.95 44.97
CA LYS A 844 20.98 -12.16 46.40
C LYS A 844 20.45 -10.88 47.04
N LEU A 845 19.64 -11.05 48.06
CA LEU A 845 19.01 -9.96 48.80
C LEU A 845 19.78 -9.67 50.08
N ASP A 846 19.71 -8.42 50.52
CA ASP A 846 20.00 -8.09 51.91
C ASP A 846 19.02 -8.84 52.82
N GLN A 847 19.53 -9.42 53.90
CA GLN A 847 18.71 -10.27 54.76
C GLN A 847 17.74 -9.45 55.62
N GLU A 848 18.16 -8.28 56.11
CA GLU A 848 17.34 -7.45 57.00
C GLU A 848 16.07 -7.00 56.28
N LEU A 849 16.21 -6.42 55.09
CA LEU A 849 15.05 -5.98 54.30
C LEU A 849 14.27 -7.14 53.70
N ALA A 850 14.92 -8.25 53.31
CA ALA A 850 14.21 -9.41 52.77
C ALA A 850 13.35 -10.15 53.82
N GLU A 851 13.68 -10.04 55.11
CA GLU A 851 12.94 -10.62 56.22
C GLU A 851 12.01 -9.61 56.91
N ASP A 852 12.01 -8.34 56.47
CA ASP A 852 11.07 -7.30 56.94
C ASP A 852 9.71 -7.44 56.22
N PRO A 853 8.60 -7.69 56.95
CA PRO A 853 7.26 -7.67 56.38
C PRO A 853 6.86 -6.34 55.74
N GLU A 854 7.41 -5.21 56.20
CA GLU A 854 7.07 -3.87 55.70
C GLU A 854 7.64 -3.60 54.30
N SER A 855 8.66 -4.34 53.88
CA SER A 855 9.20 -4.33 52.50
C SER A 855 8.23 -4.88 51.46
N PHE A 856 7.09 -5.45 51.88
CA PHE A 856 6.09 -6.07 51.01
C PHE A 856 4.69 -5.51 51.30
N ASN A 857 4.06 -4.85 50.33
CA ASN A 857 2.68 -4.36 50.45
C ASN A 857 1.77 -4.97 49.39
N LEU A 858 0.81 -5.79 49.83
CA LEU A 858 -0.09 -6.50 48.94
C LEU A 858 -1.51 -5.92 48.97
N SER A 859 -2.07 -5.73 47.79
CA SER A 859 -3.48 -5.37 47.62
C SER A 859 -4.05 -5.99 46.35
N GLY A 860 -5.33 -6.30 46.34
CA GLY A 860 -5.95 -6.89 45.15
C GLY A 860 -7.41 -6.54 44.96
N SER A 861 -7.89 -6.73 43.74
CA SER A 861 -9.28 -6.51 43.38
C SER A 861 -9.81 -7.63 42.49
N ASP A 862 -11.12 -7.77 42.52
CA ASP A 862 -11.88 -8.66 41.68
C ASP A 862 -12.55 -7.90 40.53
N LEU A 863 -12.78 -8.65 39.44
CA LEU A 863 -13.45 -8.19 38.25
C LEU A 863 -14.76 -8.93 38.06
N ARG A 864 -15.72 -8.27 37.41
CA ARG A 864 -16.96 -8.90 36.95
C ARG A 864 -16.91 -9.10 35.43
N TRP A 865 -16.97 -10.35 35.00
CA TRP A 865 -17.16 -10.70 33.59
C TRP A 865 -18.61 -10.46 33.20
N THR A 866 -18.86 -9.48 32.32
CA THR A 866 -20.20 -9.11 31.84
C THR A 866 -20.15 -8.67 30.38
N HIS A 867 -21.32 -8.49 29.77
CA HIS A 867 -21.44 -7.95 28.42
C HIS A 867 -21.20 -6.42 28.34
N ASP A 868 -21.05 -5.74 29.48
CA ASP A 868 -20.78 -4.31 29.53
C ASP A 868 -19.38 -3.99 29.01
N TYR A 869 -19.15 -2.71 28.70
CA TYR A 869 -17.80 -2.27 28.34
C TYR A 869 -16.91 -2.22 29.59
N GLY A 870 -16.01 -3.20 29.72
CA GLY A 870 -15.10 -3.31 30.85
C GLY A 870 -15.84 -3.45 32.19
N THR A 871 -15.12 -3.31 33.29
CA THR A 871 -15.73 -3.36 34.63
C THR A 871 -15.01 -2.46 35.66
N GLY A 872 -15.67 -2.21 36.79
CA GLY A 872 -15.05 -1.57 37.94
C GLY A 872 -14.21 -2.55 38.76
N GLU A 873 -13.37 -2.03 39.65
CA GLU A 873 -12.65 -2.86 40.63
C GLU A 873 -13.49 -3.05 41.88
N PHE A 874 -13.63 -4.31 42.30
CA PHE A 874 -14.37 -4.71 43.49
C PHE A 874 -13.42 -5.29 44.53
N GLN A 875 -13.75 -5.12 45.81
CA GLN A 875 -13.07 -5.89 46.84
C GLN A 875 -13.21 -7.40 46.56
N VAL A 876 -12.15 -8.14 46.83
CA VAL A 876 -12.05 -9.58 46.58
C VAL A 876 -13.15 -10.31 47.32
N GLY A 877 -13.83 -11.25 46.63
CA GLY A 877 -14.95 -12.02 47.18
C GLY A 877 -16.32 -11.32 47.09
N HIS A 878 -16.39 -10.03 46.71
CA HIS A 878 -17.64 -9.27 46.69
C HIS A 878 -18.18 -8.98 45.28
N ARG A 879 -17.54 -9.46 44.20
CA ARG A 879 -17.94 -9.17 42.81
C ARG A 879 -19.38 -9.55 42.43
N GLY A 880 -20.03 -10.47 43.15
CA GLY A 880 -21.41 -10.91 42.91
C GLY A 880 -22.50 -10.08 43.59
N SER A 881 -22.15 -9.16 44.49
CA SER A 881 -23.13 -8.41 45.30
C SER A 881 -23.80 -7.27 44.51
N ALA A 882 -25.01 -6.87 44.92
CA ALA A 882 -25.80 -5.79 44.29
C ALA A 882 -25.26 -4.37 44.56
N GLY A 883 -24.34 -4.22 45.52
CA GLY A 883 -23.69 -2.95 45.88
C GLY A 883 -22.31 -3.21 46.47
N PRO A 884 -21.39 -3.84 45.72
CA PRO A 884 -20.13 -4.31 46.27
C PRO A 884 -19.27 -3.10 46.71
N PRO A 885 -18.54 -3.22 47.83
CA PRO A 885 -17.56 -2.20 48.19
C PRO A 885 -16.52 -2.10 47.05
N LYS A 886 -16.50 -0.92 46.42
CA LYS A 886 -15.53 -0.60 45.36
C LYS A 886 -14.13 -0.50 45.95
N GLY A 887 -13.13 -0.85 45.17
CA GLY A 887 -11.73 -0.68 45.53
C GLY A 887 -10.98 -1.98 45.74
N ARG A 888 -9.85 -1.91 46.45
CA ARG A 888 -8.90 -3.01 46.62
C ARG A 888 -8.97 -3.55 48.05
N THR A 889 -8.91 -4.87 48.19
CA THR A 889 -8.71 -5.58 49.46
C THR A 889 -7.22 -5.55 49.80
N LYS A 890 -6.87 -5.27 51.06
CA LYS A 890 -5.51 -5.41 51.56
C LYS A 890 -5.24 -6.86 51.95
N PHE A 891 -4.04 -7.33 51.69
CA PHE A 891 -3.55 -8.65 52.07
C PHE A 891 -2.38 -8.46 53.03
N PRO A 892 -2.63 -8.43 54.36
CA PRO A 892 -1.56 -8.21 55.34
C PRO A 892 -0.47 -9.28 55.23
N VAL A 893 0.78 -8.84 55.30
CA VAL A 893 1.95 -9.71 55.39
C VAL A 893 2.18 -10.04 56.86
N LYS A 894 2.18 -11.34 57.21
CA LYS A 894 2.43 -11.80 58.58
C LYS A 894 3.91 -11.91 58.89
N SER A 895 4.67 -12.44 57.93
CA SER A 895 6.11 -12.64 58.03
C SER A 895 6.71 -12.69 56.63
N ALA A 896 7.98 -12.34 56.51
CA ALA A 896 8.80 -12.59 55.33
C ALA A 896 10.02 -13.42 55.75
N LYS A 897 10.39 -14.40 54.94
CA LYS A 897 11.52 -15.29 55.23
C LYS A 897 12.41 -15.46 54.02
N LEU A 898 13.68 -15.11 54.16
CA LEU A 898 14.68 -15.37 53.13
C LEU A 898 14.94 -16.88 53.06
N LEU A 899 14.79 -17.44 51.86
CA LEU A 899 14.97 -18.87 51.62
C LEU A 899 16.46 -19.21 51.39
N PRO A 900 16.85 -20.49 51.60
CA PRO A 900 18.21 -20.94 51.34
C PRO A 900 18.72 -20.51 49.95
N GLY A 901 19.94 -19.97 49.91
CA GLY A 901 20.54 -19.40 48.70
C GLY A 901 20.39 -17.88 48.55
N GLY A 902 19.53 -17.25 49.36
CA GLY A 902 19.43 -15.79 49.48
C GLY A 902 18.81 -15.08 48.28
N LYS A 903 18.22 -15.81 47.32
CA LYS A 903 17.62 -15.27 46.10
C LYS A 903 16.11 -15.44 46.03
N SER A 904 15.47 -15.80 47.12
CA SER A 904 14.02 -16.01 47.15
C SER A 904 13.49 -15.71 48.53
N VAL A 905 12.31 -15.10 48.61
CA VAL A 905 11.62 -14.78 49.85
C VAL A 905 10.28 -15.49 49.85
N PHE A 906 9.96 -16.16 50.95
CA PHE A 906 8.60 -16.60 51.21
C PHE A 906 7.89 -15.54 52.04
N VAL A 907 6.85 -14.94 51.45
CA VAL A 907 6.01 -13.92 52.09
C VAL A 907 4.74 -14.63 52.58
N GLU A 908 4.58 -14.74 53.90
CA GLU A 908 3.37 -15.30 54.50
C GLU A 908 2.25 -14.26 54.46
N VAL A 909 1.14 -14.60 53.82
CA VAL A 909 0.05 -13.67 53.52
C VAL A 909 -1.21 -14.11 54.25
N GLU A 910 -1.78 -13.20 55.04
CA GLU A 910 -3.03 -13.45 55.74
C GLU A 910 -4.20 -13.59 54.75
N ASN A 911 -4.98 -14.67 54.90
CA ASN A 911 -6.21 -14.93 54.13
C ASN A 911 -5.99 -14.85 52.61
N LEU A 912 -4.85 -15.38 52.12
CA LEU A 912 -4.59 -15.48 50.69
C LEU A 912 -5.70 -16.32 50.01
N GLN A 913 -6.36 -15.73 49.04
CA GLN A 913 -7.50 -16.29 48.32
C GLN A 913 -7.37 -15.97 46.82
N PRO A 914 -8.14 -16.64 45.94
CA PRO A 914 -8.17 -16.29 44.53
C PRO A 914 -8.50 -14.81 44.31
N VAL A 915 -7.78 -14.18 43.39
CA VAL A 915 -7.86 -12.74 43.12
C VAL A 915 -7.49 -12.47 41.67
N HIS A 916 -8.33 -11.68 40.99
CA HIS A 916 -8.10 -11.35 39.58
C HIS A 916 -6.91 -10.43 39.37
N MET A 917 -6.77 -9.35 40.17
CA MET A 917 -5.68 -8.38 40.02
C MET A 917 -5.03 -8.05 41.36
N MET A 918 -3.96 -8.77 41.70
CA MET A 918 -3.10 -8.49 42.84
C MET A 918 -1.92 -7.61 42.42
N GLN A 919 -1.56 -6.69 43.31
CA GLN A 919 -0.38 -5.84 43.23
C GLN A 919 0.48 -6.19 44.45
N ILE A 920 1.77 -6.41 44.23
CA ILE A 920 2.79 -6.57 45.24
C ILE A 920 3.79 -5.42 45.04
N ASP A 921 3.78 -4.44 45.94
CA ASP A 921 4.83 -3.42 45.99
C ASP A 921 6.02 -3.98 46.77
N LEU A 922 7.22 -3.79 46.22
CA LEU A 922 8.49 -4.25 46.78
C LEU A 922 9.40 -3.05 47.03
N ASP A 923 9.99 -3.01 48.22
CA ASP A 923 11.03 -2.07 48.64
C ASP A 923 12.13 -2.86 49.36
N LEU A 924 13.16 -3.25 48.61
CA LEU A 924 14.19 -4.21 49.02
C LEU A 924 15.57 -3.72 48.58
N GLU A 925 16.63 -4.32 49.13
CA GLU A 925 17.98 -4.18 48.63
C GLU A 925 18.61 -5.54 48.31
N THR A 926 19.62 -5.49 47.45
CA THR A 926 20.54 -6.61 47.22
C THR A 926 21.63 -6.67 48.29
N ASP A 927 22.30 -7.81 48.43
CA ASP A 927 23.43 -7.97 49.38
C ASP A 927 24.63 -7.06 49.06
N ASP A 928 24.65 -6.48 47.86
CA ASP A 928 25.59 -5.45 47.43
C ASP A 928 25.12 -3.99 47.67
N GLY A 929 24.00 -3.81 48.39
CA GLY A 929 23.48 -2.50 48.84
C GLY A 929 22.73 -1.71 47.76
N GLU A 930 22.22 -2.38 46.72
CA GLU A 930 21.51 -1.72 45.63
C GLU A 930 20.00 -2.03 45.64
N GLU A 931 19.21 -0.98 45.46
CA GLU A 931 17.76 -0.99 45.60
C GLU A 931 17.02 -1.84 44.54
N ILE A 932 15.93 -2.46 44.96
CA ILE A 932 14.90 -3.12 44.16
C ILE A 932 13.53 -2.54 44.55
N VAL A 933 13.23 -1.35 44.03
CA VAL A 933 11.92 -0.72 44.18
C VAL A 933 11.07 -0.99 42.94
N THR A 934 10.10 -1.89 43.04
CA THR A 934 9.28 -2.30 41.88
C THR A 934 7.91 -2.84 42.28
N LYS A 935 7.11 -3.19 41.27
CA LYS A 935 5.77 -3.75 41.44
C LYS A 935 5.60 -5.00 40.61
N ILE A 936 4.98 -6.02 41.21
CA ILE A 936 4.47 -7.19 40.51
C ILE A 936 2.95 -7.05 40.40
N TRP A 937 2.41 -7.27 39.21
CA TRP A 937 0.98 -7.36 38.97
C TRP A 937 0.61 -8.76 38.53
N ASN A 938 -0.24 -9.45 39.29
CA ASN A 938 -0.50 -10.87 39.10
C ASN A 938 -1.97 -11.26 39.31
N THR A 939 -2.31 -12.45 38.83
CA THR A 939 -3.56 -13.15 39.10
C THR A 939 -3.27 -14.41 39.91
N VAL A 940 -4.13 -14.72 40.87
CA VAL A 940 -4.11 -15.98 41.61
C VAL A 940 -5.44 -16.68 41.37
N HIS A 941 -5.43 -17.77 40.61
CA HIS A 941 -6.62 -18.61 40.44
C HIS A 941 -6.71 -19.64 41.55
N VAL A 942 -5.57 -20.23 41.90
CA VAL A 942 -5.47 -21.31 42.90
C VAL A 942 -4.55 -20.88 44.05
N ALA A 943 -5.15 -20.50 45.16
CA ALA A 943 -4.41 -20.08 46.36
C ALA A 943 -3.86 -21.26 47.17
N LYS A 944 -4.52 -22.42 47.13
CA LYS A 944 -4.12 -23.64 47.83
C LYS A 944 -3.85 -24.75 46.83
#